data_AF-A0A3P7FKC5-F1
#
_entry.id   AF-A0A3P7FKC5-F1
#
_cell.length_a   1.000
_cell.length_b   1.000
_cell.length_c   1.000
_cell.angle_alpha   90.00
_cell.angle_beta   90.00
_cell.angle_gamma   90.00
#
_symmetry.space_group_name_H-M   'P 1'
#
loop_
_entity.id
_entity.type
_entity.pdbx_description
1 polymer ?
#
loop_
_entity_poly.entity_id
_entity_poly.type
_entity_poly.pdbx_seq_one_letter_code
_entity_poly.pdbx_strand_id
1 'polypeptide(L)'
;MPYSNGITNTISGSVIELIQKGPLSIGQVLKIFYAACSAIKQMHARKPSITHRDMKIENLLIDACGYVKLCDFGSATTEVVTPDETWSALQRAKLEEELARHTTPMYRAPESLDMYSNFPVGPAQDIWALGCVLYYLCYRKHPFEDSAKLRIINAKYSLPDIETEYALLNPLIRWLYFSLTLKLRVFIESICISGLIKMIIYITSRVYSLDFLSLFLEATLRIDPRERLNMEDLCERVEVLATALSIDLLKPVENLELPQLSTSCSSGLSQVEPSLNERGKSSKPNISKRSPSTLRKNDYEQTAQQASAVLGAIKGQSMSWFKNIKDKTAAVAQTVQSTYGNRGPDVTFVTSRLVIAPLADCIPEALIAQAEETMRAHIMDQARGQFTIYNLSNRHLRCDYGHLIETPLPAVGSGLTPTVNFLLNLCRNMVLFLKQKETNFILVTGPEVHCLLVAATLLLYARLVPRPLAALELICTKRQPPNLPPSYHRQLDIVKTVVSMDSSDLCAMVHNRRVVLQSLLISPVPLFNRVRSGCRPFADVYAGGTKVWSTYKSYEELKSFEVPESFLVDLPLGDIPVGDDVQVIVYHARLTKMQNRMQQHLMFSLSFHANFIDPNIHMLEFNLGDLDRQSDDSRFGVSLRVGLQLKIDELDRGFNVRDPPAILSYEPKAISKMVLVSEPDEF
;
A
#
# COMPACT_ATOMS: atom_id res chain seq x y z
N MET A 1 -40.00 13.64 -6.72
CA MET A 1 -41.38 13.89 -6.25
C MET A 1 -41.82 12.72 -5.39
N PRO A 2 -42.51 12.97 -4.27
CA PRO A 2 -42.12 13.87 -3.18
C PRO A 2 -41.04 13.18 -2.31
N TYR A 3 -40.10 13.84 -1.63
CA TYR A 3 -40.13 15.18 -1.07
C TYR A 3 -38.84 15.95 -1.41
N SER A 4 -38.99 17.05 -2.15
CA SER A 4 -38.06 18.17 -2.09
C SER A 4 -38.45 19.05 -0.90
N ASN A 5 -38.16 18.58 0.31
CA ASN A 5 -38.27 19.27 1.61
C ASN A 5 -37.56 18.38 2.63
N GLY A 6 -36.42 18.80 3.21
CA GLY A 6 -35.70 17.92 4.16
C GLY A 6 -34.25 18.28 4.56
N ILE A 7 -33.66 19.36 4.04
CA ILE A 7 -32.32 19.85 4.51
C ILE A 7 -32.44 20.63 5.83
N THR A 8 -33.62 20.60 6.48
CA THR A 8 -33.89 21.22 7.79
C THR A 8 -33.68 20.28 8.98
N ASN A 9 -33.47 18.97 8.77
CA ASN A 9 -33.10 18.06 9.85
C ASN A 9 -31.62 18.26 10.19
N THR A 10 -31.33 18.73 11.40
CA THR A 10 -29.97 18.87 11.92
C THR A 10 -29.26 17.51 11.89
N ILE A 11 -28.09 17.47 11.26
CA ILE A 11 -27.15 16.36 11.46
C ILE A 11 -26.86 16.30 12.96
N SER A 12 -26.94 15.11 13.54
CA SER A 12 -26.79 14.89 14.99
C SER A 12 -25.59 13.99 15.32
N GLY A 13 -24.93 13.43 14.32
CA GLY A 13 -23.68 12.68 14.48
C GLY A 13 -23.18 12.07 13.17
N SER A 14 -22.11 11.28 13.28
CA SER A 14 -21.50 10.54 12.16
C SER A 14 -21.63 9.03 12.34
N VAL A 15 -21.53 8.27 11.24
CA VAL A 15 -21.46 6.80 11.32
C VAL A 15 -20.20 6.34 12.08
N ILE A 16 -19.11 7.11 12.02
CA ILE A 16 -17.87 6.85 12.79
C ILE A 16 -18.14 6.85 14.30
N GLU A 17 -18.89 7.81 14.82
CA GLU A 17 -19.27 7.86 16.25
C GLU A 17 -20.06 6.63 16.67
N LEU A 18 -20.91 6.10 15.80
CA LEU A 18 -21.66 4.87 16.07
C LEU A 18 -20.73 3.63 16.12
N ILE A 19 -19.78 3.53 15.19
CA ILE A 19 -18.76 2.46 15.15
C ILE A 19 -17.81 2.53 16.37
N GLN A 20 -17.50 3.73 16.85
CA GLN A 20 -16.66 3.94 18.03
C GLN A 20 -17.33 3.48 19.33
N LYS A 21 -18.67 3.50 19.42
CA LYS A 21 -19.42 3.00 20.58
C LYS A 21 -19.40 1.46 20.71
N GLY A 22 -19.23 0.73 19.60
CA GLY A 22 -19.21 -0.74 19.63
C GLY A 22 -19.35 -1.39 18.25
N PRO A 23 -19.36 -2.73 18.17
CA PRO A 23 -19.79 -3.42 16.96
C PRO A 23 -21.24 -3.04 16.63
N LEU A 24 -21.49 -2.77 15.34
CA LEU A 24 -22.85 -2.56 14.82
C LEU A 24 -23.58 -3.91 14.73
N SER A 25 -24.90 -3.92 14.88
CA SER A 25 -25.71 -5.09 14.52
C SER A 25 -25.89 -5.18 13.00
N ILE A 26 -26.18 -6.38 12.47
CA ILE A 26 -26.45 -6.57 11.03
C ILE A 26 -27.55 -5.63 10.51
N GLY A 27 -28.58 -5.33 11.32
CA GLY A 27 -29.63 -4.37 10.96
C GLY A 27 -29.13 -2.94 10.83
N GLN A 28 -28.18 -2.52 11.67
CA GLN A 28 -27.55 -1.20 11.54
C GLN A 28 -26.63 -1.15 10.32
N VAL A 29 -25.80 -2.18 10.11
CA VAL A 29 -24.91 -2.28 8.93
C VAL A 29 -25.71 -2.19 7.63
N LEU A 30 -26.77 -2.99 7.48
CA LEU A 30 -27.57 -2.99 6.24
C LEU A 30 -28.30 -1.66 6.02
N LYS A 31 -28.87 -1.04 7.04
CA LYS A 31 -29.51 0.28 6.91
C LYS A 31 -28.51 1.36 6.48
N ILE A 32 -27.32 1.39 7.07
CA ILE A 32 -26.25 2.35 6.72
C ILE A 32 -25.73 2.11 5.30
N PHE A 33 -25.39 0.85 4.98
CA PHE A 33 -24.87 0.49 3.67
C PHE A 33 -25.90 0.72 2.56
N TYR A 34 -27.17 0.36 2.79
CA TYR A 34 -28.26 0.63 1.84
C TYR A 34 -28.46 2.13 1.59
N ALA A 35 -28.42 2.97 2.62
CA ALA A 35 -28.54 4.42 2.45
C ALA A 35 -27.38 4.98 1.60
N ALA A 36 -26.16 4.51 1.80
CA ALA A 36 -25.00 4.87 0.98
C ALA A 36 -25.17 4.39 -0.48
N CYS A 37 -25.54 3.13 -0.68
CA CYS A 37 -25.81 2.57 -2.01
C CYS A 37 -26.95 3.31 -2.73
N SER A 38 -28.04 3.64 -2.05
CA SER A 38 -29.19 4.37 -2.61
C SER A 38 -28.82 5.82 -3.01
N ALA A 39 -27.95 6.48 -2.24
CA ALA A 39 -27.42 7.79 -2.60
C ALA A 39 -26.55 7.72 -3.86
N ILE A 40 -25.57 6.81 -3.90
CA ILE A 40 -24.69 6.62 -5.07
C ILE A 40 -25.48 6.16 -6.30
N LYS A 41 -26.47 5.27 -6.16
CA LYS A 41 -27.42 4.87 -7.22
C LYS A 41 -28.13 6.07 -7.83
N GLN A 42 -28.59 7.02 -7.01
CA GLN A 42 -29.24 8.25 -7.48
C GLN A 42 -28.28 9.25 -8.16
N MET A 43 -26.97 9.15 -7.93
CA MET A 43 -25.95 9.92 -8.65
C MET A 43 -25.59 9.26 -9.98
N HIS A 44 -25.40 7.94 -9.98
CA HIS A 44 -25.07 7.14 -11.18
C HIS A 44 -26.23 7.09 -12.18
N ALA A 45 -27.48 7.14 -11.72
CA ALA A 45 -28.66 7.19 -12.57
C ALA A 45 -28.90 8.54 -13.29
N ARG A 46 -28.05 9.55 -13.07
CA ARG A 46 -28.13 10.84 -13.77
C ARG A 46 -27.61 10.71 -15.21
N LYS A 47 -27.93 11.71 -16.04
CA LYS A 47 -27.47 11.81 -17.43
C LYS A 47 -26.90 13.21 -17.66
N PRO A 48 -25.57 13.38 -17.74
CA PRO A 48 -24.52 12.37 -17.52
C PRO A 48 -24.52 11.80 -16.09
N SER A 49 -23.95 10.61 -15.92
CA SER A 49 -23.77 9.96 -14.61
C SER A 49 -22.83 10.80 -13.74
N ILE A 50 -23.16 11.00 -12.47
CA ILE A 50 -22.32 11.70 -11.51
C ILE A 50 -21.57 10.67 -10.67
N THR A 51 -20.24 10.75 -10.64
CA THR A 51 -19.36 9.97 -9.76
C THR A 51 -19.05 10.82 -8.51
N HIS A 52 -19.10 10.24 -7.31
CA HIS A 52 -18.83 10.95 -6.06
C HIS A 52 -17.34 11.21 -5.82
N ARG A 53 -16.48 10.22 -6.16
CA ARG A 53 -15.01 10.21 -6.02
C ARG A 53 -14.45 10.26 -4.59
N ASP A 54 -15.18 10.84 -3.65
CA ASP A 54 -14.81 10.84 -2.22
C ASP A 54 -15.81 10.07 -1.35
N MET A 55 -16.25 8.89 -1.81
CA MET A 55 -17.10 8.01 -1.02
C MET A 55 -16.26 7.38 0.11
N LYS A 56 -16.64 7.62 1.36
CA LYS A 56 -15.93 7.13 2.56
C LYS A 56 -16.81 7.16 3.81
N ILE A 57 -16.40 6.48 4.89
CA ILE A 57 -17.20 6.37 6.12
C ILE A 57 -17.39 7.72 6.83
N GLU A 58 -16.42 8.63 6.70
CA GLU A 58 -16.46 10.00 7.22
C GLU A 58 -17.59 10.83 6.59
N ASN A 59 -17.94 10.53 5.33
CA ASN A 59 -18.94 11.25 4.56
C ASN A 59 -20.36 10.67 4.72
N LEU A 60 -20.56 9.72 5.64
CA LEU A 60 -21.87 9.21 6.05
C LEU A 60 -22.28 9.80 7.39
N LEU A 61 -23.22 10.75 7.33
CA LEU A 61 -23.76 11.48 8.48
C LEU A 61 -25.13 10.92 8.88
N ILE A 62 -25.51 11.13 10.14
CA ILE A 62 -26.79 10.68 10.67
C ILE A 62 -27.59 11.90 11.16
N ASP A 63 -28.84 12.04 10.70
CA ASP A 63 -29.72 13.12 11.15
C ASP A 63 -30.41 12.84 12.48
N ALA A 64 -31.06 13.86 13.05
CA ALA A 64 -31.78 13.79 14.31
C ALA A 64 -32.89 12.72 14.37
N CYS A 65 -33.35 12.22 13.22
CA CYS A 65 -34.35 11.16 13.12
C CYS A 65 -33.72 9.77 12.94
N GLY A 66 -32.38 9.67 12.87
CA GLY A 66 -31.64 8.42 12.67
C GLY A 66 -31.49 7.99 11.22
N TYR A 67 -31.75 8.88 10.25
CA TYR A 67 -31.53 8.60 8.83
C TYR A 67 -30.10 8.93 8.42
N VAL A 68 -29.47 8.00 7.70
CA VAL A 68 -28.13 8.17 7.14
C VAL A 68 -28.22 9.00 5.85
N LYS A 69 -27.32 9.97 5.70
CA LYS A 69 -27.19 10.83 4.51
C LYS A 69 -25.73 10.90 4.08
N LEU A 70 -25.51 10.82 2.77
CA LEU A 70 -24.21 11.08 2.14
C LEU A 70 -23.95 12.60 2.06
N CYS A 71 -22.74 13.03 2.36
CA CYS A 71 -22.29 14.42 2.25
C CYS A 71 -20.96 14.55 1.48
N ASP A 72 -20.49 15.80 1.34
CA ASP A 72 -19.27 16.20 0.64
C ASP A 72 -19.18 15.78 -0.84
N PHE A 73 -20.04 16.42 -1.64
CA PHE A 73 -20.00 16.33 -3.10
C PHE A 73 -18.89 17.22 -3.72
N GLY A 74 -17.92 17.73 -2.94
CA GLY A 74 -16.91 18.69 -3.40
C GLY A 74 -15.95 18.13 -4.46
N SER A 75 -15.79 16.81 -4.50
CA SER A 75 -15.01 16.09 -5.52
C SER A 75 -15.85 15.51 -6.66
N ALA A 76 -17.18 15.63 -6.62
CA ALA A 76 -18.04 14.93 -7.58
C ALA A 76 -17.81 15.40 -9.03
N THR A 77 -17.83 14.46 -9.99
CA THR A 77 -17.62 14.75 -11.42
C THR A 77 -18.60 14.01 -12.31
N THR A 78 -18.79 14.52 -13.53
CA THR A 78 -19.52 13.84 -14.61
C THR A 78 -18.58 13.30 -15.69
N GLU A 79 -17.28 13.53 -15.54
CA GLU A 79 -16.26 13.05 -16.47
C GLU A 79 -16.04 11.54 -16.27
N VAL A 80 -15.93 10.82 -17.39
CA VAL A 80 -15.51 9.43 -17.45
C VAL A 80 -14.32 9.38 -18.39
N VAL A 81 -13.21 8.83 -17.89
CA VAL A 81 -11.94 8.81 -18.62
C VAL A 81 -11.59 7.36 -18.92
N THR A 82 -11.41 7.03 -20.19
CA THR A 82 -10.88 5.75 -20.65
C THR A 82 -9.47 5.98 -21.20
N PRO A 83 -8.41 5.75 -20.41
CA PRO A 83 -7.05 5.65 -20.93
C PRO A 83 -6.97 4.49 -21.91
N ASP A 84 -6.29 4.70 -23.04
CA ASP A 84 -6.00 3.69 -24.04
C ASP A 84 -4.49 3.63 -24.30
N GLU A 85 -4.05 2.73 -25.20
CA GLU A 85 -2.62 2.54 -25.50
C GLU A 85 -1.95 3.77 -26.13
N THR A 86 -2.71 4.72 -26.69
CA THR A 86 -2.19 5.96 -27.29
C THR A 86 -1.88 7.06 -26.27
N TRP A 87 -2.35 6.92 -25.03
CA TRP A 87 -2.11 7.90 -23.97
C TRP A 87 -0.63 7.98 -23.57
N SER A 88 -0.05 9.17 -23.75
CA SER A 88 1.30 9.50 -23.31
C SER A 88 1.45 9.43 -21.78
N ALA A 89 2.68 9.21 -21.31
CA ALA A 89 3.00 9.24 -19.88
C ALA A 89 2.57 10.56 -19.20
N LEU A 90 2.67 11.69 -19.91
CA LEU A 90 2.22 13.00 -19.39
C LEU A 90 0.69 13.08 -19.23
N GLN A 91 -0.10 12.47 -20.11
CA GLN A 91 -1.56 12.41 -19.94
C GLN A 91 -1.93 11.53 -18.74
N ARG A 92 -1.26 10.38 -18.58
CA ARG A 92 -1.45 9.47 -17.43
C ARG A 92 -1.06 10.14 -16.12
N ALA A 93 0.09 10.82 -16.06
CA ALA A 93 0.54 11.54 -14.87
C ALA A 93 -0.39 12.69 -14.46
N LYS A 94 -0.94 13.43 -15.44
CA LYS A 94 -1.94 14.48 -15.17
C LYS A 94 -3.25 13.90 -14.60
N LEU A 95 -3.69 12.76 -15.09
CA LEU A 95 -4.86 12.06 -14.56
C LEU A 95 -4.60 11.50 -13.15
N GLU A 96 -3.42 10.91 -12.91
CA GLU A 96 -3.02 10.45 -11.57
C GLU A 96 -2.94 11.62 -10.57
N GLU A 97 -2.45 12.80 -10.97
CA GLU A 97 -2.44 14.01 -10.12
C GLU A 97 -3.85 14.54 -9.82
N GLU A 98 -4.74 14.56 -10.82
CA GLU A 98 -6.14 14.99 -10.66
C GLU A 98 -6.88 14.04 -9.69
N LEU A 99 -6.77 12.73 -9.91
CA LEU A 99 -7.35 11.72 -9.03
C LEU A 99 -6.74 11.78 -7.63
N ALA A 100 -5.42 12.00 -7.51
CA ALA A 100 -4.75 12.14 -6.22
C ALA A 100 -5.26 13.34 -5.40
N ARG A 101 -5.73 14.40 -6.07
CA ARG A 101 -6.28 15.61 -5.47
C ARG A 101 -7.75 15.48 -5.06
N HIS A 102 -8.53 14.67 -5.77
CA HIS A 102 -9.99 14.58 -5.60
C HIS A 102 -10.50 13.27 -4.98
N THR A 103 -9.62 12.35 -4.58
CA THR A 103 -10.00 11.08 -3.93
C THR A 103 -9.22 10.85 -2.62
N THR A 104 -9.86 10.33 -1.58
CA THR A 104 -9.16 9.93 -0.34
C THR A 104 -8.27 8.69 -0.58
N PRO A 105 -6.94 8.72 -0.28
CA PRO A 105 -5.99 7.69 -0.69
C PRO A 105 -6.35 6.23 -0.34
N MET A 106 -6.85 5.98 0.87
CA MET A 106 -7.20 4.61 1.30
C MET A 106 -8.42 4.04 0.56
N TYR A 107 -9.37 4.88 0.13
CA TYR A 107 -10.57 4.47 -0.61
C TYR A 107 -10.37 4.44 -2.13
N ARG A 108 -9.19 4.83 -2.63
CA ARG A 108 -8.89 4.92 -4.05
C ARG A 108 -8.96 3.53 -4.72
N ALA A 109 -9.60 3.47 -5.87
CA ALA A 109 -9.79 2.22 -6.61
C ALA A 109 -8.53 1.83 -7.44
N PRO A 110 -8.35 0.55 -7.80
CA PRO A 110 -7.24 0.04 -8.61
C PRO A 110 -6.99 0.84 -9.90
N GLU A 111 -8.05 1.13 -10.66
CA GLU A 111 -8.01 1.92 -11.90
C GLU A 111 -7.58 3.38 -11.69
N SER A 112 -7.59 3.87 -10.44
CA SER A 112 -7.11 5.21 -10.07
C SER A 112 -5.68 5.19 -9.51
N LEU A 113 -5.05 4.02 -9.41
CA LEU A 113 -3.66 3.83 -8.97
C LEU A 113 -2.78 3.26 -10.07
N ASP A 114 -3.33 2.41 -10.95
CA ASP A 114 -2.64 1.91 -12.12
C ASP A 114 -3.27 2.45 -13.41
N MET A 115 -2.68 3.54 -13.92
CA MET A 115 -3.04 4.15 -15.20
C MET A 115 -2.66 3.29 -16.42
N TYR A 116 -1.86 2.23 -16.26
CA TYR A 116 -1.34 1.42 -17.38
C TYR A 116 -2.19 0.19 -17.69
N SER A 117 -3.03 -0.28 -16.77
CA SER A 117 -4.06 -1.29 -17.03
C SER A 117 -5.18 -0.84 -17.98
N ASN A 118 -5.20 0.44 -18.40
CA ASN A 118 -6.17 1.00 -19.36
C ASN A 118 -7.66 0.79 -18.94
N PHE A 119 -7.92 0.69 -17.64
CA PHE A 119 -9.27 0.56 -17.11
C PHE A 119 -10.03 1.90 -17.13
N PRO A 120 -11.35 1.90 -17.38
CA PRO A 120 -12.17 3.11 -17.32
C PRO A 120 -12.22 3.69 -15.90
N VAL A 121 -11.84 4.95 -15.74
CA VAL A 121 -12.00 5.73 -14.52
C VAL A 121 -13.34 6.47 -14.57
N GLY A 122 -14.25 6.14 -13.65
CA GLY A 122 -15.61 6.67 -13.64
C GLY A 122 -16.43 6.12 -12.47
N PRO A 123 -17.77 5.96 -12.61
CA PRO A 123 -18.70 5.58 -11.54
C PRO A 123 -18.30 4.34 -10.72
N ALA A 124 -17.62 3.37 -11.35
CA ALA A 124 -17.17 2.14 -10.71
C ALA A 124 -16.22 2.35 -9.52
N GLN A 125 -15.56 3.51 -9.41
CA GLN A 125 -14.71 3.84 -8.26
C GLN A 125 -15.52 4.02 -6.97
N ASP A 126 -16.76 4.54 -7.07
CA ASP A 126 -17.65 4.67 -5.90
C ASP A 126 -18.09 3.29 -5.40
N ILE A 127 -18.25 2.31 -6.30
CA ILE A 127 -18.61 0.93 -5.96
C ILE A 127 -17.46 0.23 -5.21
N TRP A 128 -16.21 0.46 -5.62
CA TRP A 128 -15.03 0.00 -4.87
C TRP A 128 -14.99 0.61 -3.47
N ALA A 129 -15.18 1.93 -3.37
CA ALA A 129 -15.19 2.64 -2.10
C ALA A 129 -16.34 2.21 -1.18
N LEU A 130 -17.52 1.90 -1.72
CA LEU A 130 -18.62 1.25 -0.99
C LEU A 130 -18.21 -0.12 -0.43
N GLY A 131 -17.42 -0.91 -1.16
CA GLY A 131 -16.84 -2.17 -0.66
C GLY A 131 -15.93 -1.95 0.55
N CYS A 132 -15.07 -0.92 0.50
CA CYS A 132 -14.25 -0.51 1.65
C CYS A 132 -15.09 -0.04 2.85
N VAL A 133 -16.18 0.71 2.61
CA VAL A 133 -17.13 1.15 3.64
C VAL A 133 -17.85 -0.05 4.28
N LEU A 134 -18.31 -1.03 3.49
CA LEU A 134 -18.95 -2.24 4.02
C LEU A 134 -17.99 -3.06 4.90
N TYR A 135 -16.75 -3.25 4.44
CA TYR A 135 -15.71 -3.90 5.25
C TYR A 135 -15.50 -3.14 6.57
N TYR A 136 -15.41 -1.81 6.53
CA TYR A 136 -15.22 -0.98 7.73
C TYR A 136 -16.42 -1.04 8.69
N LEU A 137 -17.65 -1.06 8.18
CA LEU A 137 -18.86 -1.24 8.99
C LEU A 137 -18.88 -2.57 9.74
N CYS A 138 -18.44 -3.67 9.11
CA CYS A 138 -18.43 -5.00 9.70
C CYS A 138 -17.25 -5.24 10.66
N TYR A 139 -16.06 -4.77 10.31
CA TYR A 139 -14.81 -5.13 11.01
C TYR A 139 -14.16 -3.99 11.81
N ARG A 140 -14.64 -2.75 11.66
CA ARG A 140 -14.12 -1.53 12.33
C ARG A 140 -12.65 -1.24 12.04
N LYS A 141 -12.16 -1.80 10.93
CA LYS A 141 -10.81 -1.68 10.36
C LYS A 141 -10.95 -1.46 8.86
N HIS A 142 -9.99 -0.79 8.24
CA HIS A 142 -10.03 -0.58 6.78
C HIS A 142 -9.38 -1.78 6.07
N PRO A 143 -9.90 -2.28 4.92
CA PRO A 143 -9.28 -3.42 4.24
C PRO A 143 -7.83 -3.13 3.80
N PHE A 144 -7.50 -1.85 3.61
CA PHE A 144 -6.18 -1.36 3.18
C PHE A 144 -5.67 -0.24 4.10
N GLU A 145 -5.56 -0.47 5.42
CA GLU A 145 -5.13 0.55 6.42
C GLU A 145 -3.85 1.30 6.03
N ASP A 146 -2.82 0.59 5.55
CA ASP A 146 -1.53 1.21 5.15
C ASP A 146 -1.59 2.04 3.85
N SER A 147 -2.74 2.10 3.17
CA SER A 147 -2.89 2.64 1.79
C SER A 147 -1.90 2.04 0.78
N ALA A 148 -1.43 0.81 1.03
CA ALA A 148 -0.38 0.17 0.24
C ALA A 148 -0.84 -0.07 -1.20
N LYS A 149 -0.30 0.71 -2.15
CA LYS A 149 -0.64 0.68 -3.59
C LYS A 149 -0.71 -0.75 -4.14
N LEU A 150 0.28 -1.59 -3.82
CA LEU A 150 0.32 -3.01 -4.24
C LEU A 150 -0.83 -3.87 -3.69
N ARG A 151 -1.35 -3.61 -2.49
CA ARG A 151 -2.51 -4.34 -1.95
C ARG A 151 -3.80 -3.92 -2.65
N ILE A 152 -3.94 -2.63 -2.92
CA ILE A 152 -5.14 -2.08 -3.58
C ILE A 152 -5.21 -2.58 -5.02
N ILE A 153 -4.16 -2.40 -5.84
CA ILE A 153 -4.18 -2.80 -7.27
C ILE A 153 -4.38 -4.31 -7.48
N ASN A 154 -4.00 -5.14 -6.50
CA ASN A 154 -4.21 -6.59 -6.53
C ASN A 154 -5.42 -7.05 -5.70
N ALA A 155 -6.25 -6.13 -5.20
CA ALA A 155 -7.38 -6.39 -4.29
C ALA A 155 -7.08 -7.32 -3.09
N LYS A 156 -5.85 -7.30 -2.56
CA LYS A 156 -5.38 -8.22 -1.50
C LYS A 156 -5.75 -7.70 -0.10
N TYR A 157 -6.93 -8.10 0.38
CA TYR A 157 -7.40 -7.92 1.75
C TYR A 157 -7.59 -9.25 2.48
N SER A 158 -7.50 -9.24 3.80
CA SER A 158 -7.83 -10.36 4.68
C SER A 158 -9.15 -10.08 5.41
N LEU A 159 -9.95 -11.11 5.67
CA LEU A 159 -11.03 -11.02 6.64
C LEU A 159 -10.43 -11.31 8.03
N PRO A 160 -10.68 -10.50 9.07
CA PRO A 160 -10.21 -10.80 10.42
C PRO A 160 -10.89 -12.06 10.97
N ASP A 161 -10.13 -12.92 11.67
CA ASP A 161 -10.63 -14.09 12.40
C ASP A 161 -11.47 -13.73 13.66
N ILE A 162 -12.15 -12.58 13.64
CA ILE A 162 -12.99 -12.13 14.75
C ILE A 162 -14.31 -12.89 14.69
N GLU A 163 -14.67 -13.55 15.79
CA GLU A 163 -16.03 -13.99 16.12
C GLU A 163 -16.96 -12.77 16.24
N THR A 164 -17.27 -12.19 15.10
CA THR A 164 -18.40 -11.30 14.92
C THR A 164 -19.67 -12.14 14.87
N GLU A 165 -20.84 -11.57 15.20
CA GLU A 165 -22.14 -12.27 15.01
C GLU A 165 -22.33 -12.79 13.58
N TYR A 166 -21.61 -12.22 12.61
CA TYR A 166 -21.57 -12.62 11.20
C TYR A 166 -20.92 -13.99 10.95
N ALA A 167 -20.11 -14.53 11.86
CA ALA A 167 -19.24 -15.69 11.60
C ALA A 167 -19.90 -17.07 11.81
N LEU A 168 -21.11 -17.13 12.39
CA LEU A 168 -21.66 -18.29 13.10
C LEU A 168 -21.89 -19.60 12.29
N LEU A 169 -21.79 -19.60 10.95
CA LEU A 169 -22.24 -20.73 10.11
C LEU A 169 -21.25 -21.19 9.01
N ASN A 170 -20.00 -20.73 9.05
CA ASN A 170 -19.03 -20.86 7.95
C ASN A 170 -18.63 -22.32 7.52
N PRO A 171 -18.40 -23.31 8.42
CA PRO A 171 -17.82 -24.60 8.01
C PRO A 171 -18.75 -25.52 7.20
N LEU A 172 -20.00 -25.71 7.64
CA LEU A 172 -20.96 -26.62 7.00
C LEU A 172 -21.41 -26.13 5.61
N ILE A 173 -21.38 -24.82 5.40
CA ILE A 173 -21.91 -24.18 4.20
C ILE A 173 -20.87 -24.14 3.08
N ARG A 174 -19.57 -24.02 3.40
CA ARG A 174 -18.50 -24.29 2.43
C ARG A 174 -18.61 -25.69 1.81
N TRP A 175 -18.98 -26.69 2.60
CA TRP A 175 -19.19 -28.07 2.10
C TRP A 175 -20.39 -28.16 1.14
N LEU A 176 -21.53 -27.53 1.47
CA LEU A 176 -22.70 -27.46 0.59
C LEU A 176 -22.44 -26.65 -0.69
N TYR A 177 -21.72 -25.54 -0.60
CA TYR A 177 -21.40 -24.65 -1.72
C TYR A 177 -20.56 -25.37 -2.80
N PHE A 178 -19.59 -26.18 -2.36
CA PHE A 178 -18.76 -27.00 -3.24
C PHE A 178 -19.56 -28.16 -3.89
N SER A 179 -20.53 -28.73 -3.16
CA SER A 179 -21.31 -29.88 -3.62
C SER A 179 -22.45 -29.51 -4.61
N LEU A 180 -23.04 -28.32 -4.48
CA LEU A 180 -24.17 -27.86 -5.32
C LEU A 180 -23.74 -27.15 -6.62
N THR A 181 -22.64 -26.38 -6.60
CA THR A 181 -22.22 -25.58 -7.77
C THR A 181 -21.72 -26.42 -8.95
N LEU A 182 -21.24 -27.64 -8.71
CA LEU A 182 -20.77 -28.56 -9.76
C LEU A 182 -21.89 -29.29 -10.52
N LYS A 183 -23.13 -29.33 -10.02
CA LYS A 183 -24.24 -30.10 -10.65
C LYS A 183 -25.32 -29.26 -11.32
N LEU A 184 -25.60 -28.03 -10.87
CA LEU A 184 -26.69 -27.22 -11.48
C LEU A 184 -26.26 -26.45 -12.74
N ARG A 185 -24.96 -26.19 -12.94
CA ARG A 185 -24.49 -25.30 -14.03
C ARG A 185 -24.69 -25.84 -15.45
N VAL A 186 -25.00 -27.13 -15.60
CA VAL A 186 -25.27 -27.79 -16.90
C VAL A 186 -26.77 -27.87 -17.22
N PHE A 187 -27.67 -27.60 -16.26
CA PHE A 187 -29.12 -27.88 -16.40
C PHE A 187 -29.99 -26.63 -16.62
N ILE A 188 -29.48 -25.43 -16.35
CA ILE A 188 -30.31 -24.21 -16.26
C ILE A 188 -30.54 -23.52 -17.62
N GLU A 189 -29.70 -23.73 -18.63
CA GLU A 189 -29.83 -23.06 -19.95
C GLU A 189 -31.06 -23.50 -20.77
N SER A 190 -31.80 -24.52 -20.32
CA SER A 190 -32.87 -25.18 -21.08
C SER A 190 -34.30 -24.68 -20.78
N ILE A 191 -34.55 -24.05 -19.61
CA ILE A 191 -35.93 -23.89 -19.10
C ILE A 191 -36.32 -22.42 -18.87
N CYS A 192 -37.14 -21.90 -19.80
CA CYS A 192 -37.69 -20.55 -19.76
C CYS A 192 -38.89 -20.45 -18.80
N ILE A 193 -38.62 -20.29 -17.49
CA ILE A 193 -39.67 -20.06 -16.47
C ILE A 193 -39.22 -18.97 -15.48
N SER A 194 -39.71 -17.74 -15.65
CA SER A 194 -39.41 -16.60 -14.76
C SER A 194 -39.85 -16.84 -13.29
N GLY A 195 -40.88 -17.67 -13.09
CA GLY A 195 -41.30 -18.14 -11.77
C GLY A 195 -40.26 -19.02 -11.07
N LEU A 196 -39.51 -19.84 -11.82
CA LEU A 196 -38.44 -20.69 -11.28
C LEU A 196 -37.21 -19.86 -10.96
N ILE A 197 -36.91 -18.81 -11.73
CA ILE A 197 -35.90 -17.81 -11.36
C ILE A 197 -36.28 -17.10 -10.06
N LYS A 198 -37.53 -16.65 -9.89
CA LYS A 198 -37.99 -16.07 -8.61
C LYS A 198 -37.95 -17.08 -7.45
N MET A 199 -38.29 -18.34 -7.69
CA MET A 199 -38.22 -19.40 -6.66
C MET A 199 -36.79 -19.77 -6.29
N ILE A 200 -35.89 -19.82 -7.28
CA ILE A 200 -34.45 -20.00 -7.07
C ILE A 200 -33.91 -18.78 -6.31
N ILE A 201 -34.19 -17.55 -6.73
CA ILE A 201 -33.81 -16.32 -6.00
C ILE A 201 -34.33 -16.34 -4.57
N TYR A 202 -35.56 -16.82 -4.33
CA TYR A 202 -36.11 -16.93 -2.98
C TYR A 202 -35.40 -18.00 -2.13
N ILE A 203 -35.17 -19.19 -2.69
CA ILE A 203 -34.46 -20.29 -2.01
C ILE A 203 -32.99 -19.91 -1.79
N THR A 204 -32.31 -19.32 -2.78
CA THR A 204 -30.96 -18.78 -2.64
C THR A 204 -30.98 -17.67 -1.61
N SER A 205 -31.86 -16.66 -1.63
CA SER A 205 -31.88 -15.61 -0.60
C SER A 205 -31.98 -16.14 0.85
N ARG A 206 -32.73 -17.23 1.08
CA ARG A 206 -32.79 -17.92 2.38
C ARG A 206 -31.56 -18.75 2.71
N VAL A 207 -30.90 -19.35 1.72
CA VAL A 207 -29.66 -20.15 1.88
C VAL A 207 -28.38 -19.28 1.83
N TYR A 208 -28.45 -18.07 1.29
CA TYR A 208 -27.34 -17.14 1.03
C TYR A 208 -27.18 -16.08 2.13
N SER A 209 -28.03 -16.09 3.16
CA SER A 209 -27.87 -15.24 4.35
C SER A 209 -26.59 -15.55 5.16
N LEU A 210 -25.75 -16.46 4.68
CA LEU A 210 -24.81 -17.25 5.48
C LEU A 210 -23.33 -17.14 5.05
N ASP A 211 -23.03 -16.39 3.98
CA ASP A 211 -21.75 -15.68 3.82
C ASP A 211 -21.95 -14.41 2.99
N PHE A 212 -23.00 -13.65 3.34
CA PHE A 212 -23.42 -12.43 2.63
C PHE A 212 -22.26 -11.43 2.47
N LEU A 213 -21.47 -11.23 3.53
CA LEU A 213 -20.41 -10.24 3.54
C LEU A 213 -19.33 -10.56 2.50
N SER A 214 -18.89 -11.82 2.42
CA SER A 214 -17.93 -12.26 1.40
C SER A 214 -18.48 -12.04 -0.01
N LEU A 215 -19.73 -12.42 -0.28
CA LEU A 215 -20.35 -12.23 -1.60
C LEU A 215 -20.43 -10.75 -2.02
N PHE A 216 -20.66 -9.84 -1.08
CA PHE A 216 -20.74 -8.41 -1.34
C PHE A 216 -19.37 -7.78 -1.53
N LEU A 217 -18.41 -8.11 -0.68
CA LEU A 217 -17.02 -7.67 -0.84
C LEU A 217 -16.44 -8.17 -2.17
N GLU A 218 -16.69 -9.43 -2.55
CA GLU A 218 -16.32 -9.97 -3.85
C GLU A 218 -17.04 -9.31 -5.05
N ALA A 219 -18.20 -8.70 -4.84
CA ALA A 219 -18.94 -7.98 -5.90
C ALA A 219 -18.49 -6.51 -6.06
N THR A 220 -17.90 -5.93 -5.02
CA THR A 220 -17.46 -4.52 -4.99
C THR A 220 -15.95 -4.34 -5.16
N LEU A 221 -15.14 -5.19 -4.51
CA LEU A 221 -13.67 -5.10 -4.47
C LEU A 221 -13.00 -5.87 -5.62
N ARG A 222 -13.53 -5.71 -6.85
CA ARG A 222 -12.93 -6.26 -8.08
C ARG A 222 -11.85 -5.33 -8.63
N ILE A 223 -10.75 -5.90 -9.12
CA ILE A 223 -9.66 -5.14 -9.75
C ILE A 223 -10.18 -4.40 -10.99
N ASP A 224 -10.78 -5.15 -11.94
CA ASP A 224 -11.39 -4.56 -13.13
C ASP A 224 -12.72 -3.85 -12.74
N PRO A 225 -12.86 -2.54 -12.96
CA PRO A 225 -14.10 -1.82 -12.69
C PRO A 225 -15.30 -2.33 -13.50
N ARG A 226 -15.08 -3.04 -14.61
CA ARG A 226 -16.13 -3.63 -15.46
C ARG A 226 -16.71 -4.92 -14.88
N GLU A 227 -16.01 -5.57 -13.95
CA GLU A 227 -16.52 -6.75 -13.22
C GLU A 227 -17.29 -6.39 -11.94
N ARG A 228 -17.26 -5.12 -11.51
CA ARG A 228 -18.01 -4.65 -10.33
C ARG A 228 -19.50 -4.62 -10.63
N LEU A 229 -20.30 -4.99 -9.63
CA LEU A 229 -21.75 -4.90 -9.74
C LEU A 229 -22.21 -3.45 -9.95
N ASN A 230 -23.18 -3.23 -10.83
CA ASN A 230 -23.79 -1.91 -10.95
C ASN A 230 -24.68 -1.61 -9.72
N MET A 231 -25.03 -0.33 -9.55
CA MET A 231 -25.79 0.12 -8.38
C MET A 231 -27.26 -0.35 -8.32
N GLU A 232 -27.85 -0.78 -9.44
CA GLU A 232 -29.19 -1.38 -9.44
C GLU A 232 -29.12 -2.77 -8.78
N ASP A 233 -28.26 -3.64 -9.32
CA ASP A 233 -28.04 -5.00 -8.82
C ASP A 233 -27.52 -5.01 -7.38
N LEU A 234 -26.65 -4.07 -7.01
CA LEU A 234 -26.11 -3.98 -5.66
C LEU A 234 -27.21 -3.63 -4.65
N CYS A 235 -28.07 -2.65 -4.95
CA CYS A 235 -29.21 -2.31 -4.09
C CYS A 235 -30.22 -3.46 -4.02
N GLU A 236 -30.58 -4.10 -5.14
CA GLU A 236 -31.50 -5.23 -5.15
C GLU A 236 -31.01 -6.36 -4.24
N ARG A 237 -29.71 -6.69 -4.28
CA ARG A 237 -29.15 -7.72 -3.38
C ARG A 237 -29.22 -7.32 -1.90
N VAL A 238 -29.04 -6.04 -1.54
CA VAL A 238 -29.20 -5.59 -0.13
C VAL A 238 -30.66 -5.71 0.29
N GLU A 239 -31.60 -5.29 -0.55
CA GLU A 239 -33.05 -5.39 -0.32
C GLU A 239 -33.50 -6.84 -0.16
N VAL A 240 -32.97 -7.75 -0.97
CA VAL A 240 -33.24 -9.20 -0.89
C VAL A 240 -32.70 -9.80 0.42
N LEU A 241 -31.48 -9.47 0.87
CA LEU A 241 -31.01 -9.94 2.18
C LEU A 241 -31.87 -9.34 3.30
N ALA A 242 -32.12 -8.04 3.29
CA ALA A 242 -32.86 -7.38 4.37
C ALA A 242 -34.27 -7.97 4.49
N THR A 243 -34.93 -8.28 3.37
CA THR A 243 -36.18 -9.04 3.33
C THR A 243 -36.03 -10.43 3.95
N ALA A 244 -34.98 -11.17 3.63
CA ALA A 244 -34.71 -12.50 4.20
C ALA A 244 -34.45 -12.46 5.72
N LEU A 245 -33.85 -11.38 6.23
CA LEU A 245 -33.58 -11.14 7.64
C LEU A 245 -34.69 -10.36 8.38
N SER A 246 -35.81 -10.04 7.72
CA SER A 246 -36.92 -9.23 8.28
C SER A 246 -36.49 -7.82 8.76
N ILE A 247 -35.50 -7.23 8.10
CA ILE A 247 -34.97 -5.89 8.37
C ILE A 247 -35.60 -4.89 7.39
N ASP A 248 -36.26 -3.87 7.94
CA ASP A 248 -36.81 -2.77 7.16
C ASP A 248 -35.74 -1.69 6.95
N LEU A 249 -35.23 -1.61 5.71
CA LEU A 249 -34.16 -0.68 5.30
C LEU A 249 -34.60 0.80 5.27
N LEU A 250 -35.91 1.07 5.26
CA LEU A 250 -36.46 2.43 5.21
C LEU A 250 -36.74 3.01 6.60
N LYS A 251 -36.56 2.22 7.66
CA LYS A 251 -36.57 2.70 9.05
C LYS A 251 -35.22 3.31 9.42
N PRO A 252 -35.21 4.32 10.32
CA PRO A 252 -33.97 4.87 10.84
C PRO A 252 -33.11 3.80 11.54
N VAL A 253 -31.82 4.08 11.65
CA VAL A 253 -30.90 3.26 12.43
C VAL A 253 -31.34 3.32 13.90
N GLU A 254 -31.46 2.17 14.55
CA GLU A 254 -32.01 2.08 15.91
C GLU A 254 -30.91 2.25 16.98
N ASN A 255 -31.34 2.59 18.20
CA ASN A 255 -30.49 2.79 19.39
C ASN A 255 -29.40 3.88 19.24
N LEU A 256 -29.75 4.94 18.51
CA LEU A 256 -28.93 6.13 18.33
C LEU A 256 -29.07 7.11 19.49
N GLU A 257 -28.24 6.96 20.51
CA GLU A 257 -27.94 8.04 21.47
C GLU A 257 -27.08 9.12 20.78
N LEU A 258 -27.70 9.95 19.94
CA LEU A 258 -27.05 11.05 19.24
C LEU A 258 -26.99 12.32 20.10
N PRO A 259 -25.86 13.04 20.12
CA PRO A 259 -25.80 14.39 20.70
C PRO A 259 -26.80 15.33 20.02
N GLN A 260 -27.67 15.98 20.79
CA GLN A 260 -28.53 17.03 20.23
C GLN A 260 -27.70 18.27 19.88
N LEU A 261 -27.38 18.43 18.60
CA LEU A 261 -26.85 19.67 18.04
C LEU A 261 -27.95 20.75 18.08
N SER A 262 -27.96 21.51 19.17
CA SER A 262 -28.86 22.65 19.39
C SER A 262 -28.62 23.79 18.39
N THR A 263 -29.63 24.68 18.27
CA THR A 263 -29.75 25.85 17.36
C THR A 263 -30.31 25.50 15.97
N SER A 264 -31.25 26.28 15.39
CA SER A 264 -31.66 27.67 15.69
C SER A 264 -33.13 27.99 15.30
N CYS A 265 -33.65 29.09 15.85
CA CYS A 265 -34.67 29.99 15.27
C CYS A 265 -36.04 29.44 14.78
N SER A 266 -37.01 29.54 15.69
CA SER A 266 -38.45 29.84 15.51
C SER A 266 -39.05 30.09 14.10
N SER A 267 -40.05 29.27 13.76
CA SER A 267 -41.35 29.68 13.17
C SER A 267 -42.35 28.53 13.39
N GLY A 268 -43.64 28.70 13.73
CA GLY A 268 -44.43 29.86 14.16
C GLY A 268 -45.81 29.38 14.69
N LEU A 269 -46.75 30.31 14.92
CA LEU A 269 -48.21 30.12 15.17
C LEU A 269 -48.69 29.65 16.58
N SER A 270 -49.22 30.64 17.33
CA SER A 270 -50.47 30.64 18.16
C SER A 270 -50.72 29.52 19.19
N GLN A 271 -50.98 29.75 20.48
CA GLN A 271 -51.98 30.63 21.13
C GLN A 271 -51.54 30.98 22.59
N VAL A 272 -51.75 32.22 23.08
CA VAL A 272 -52.65 32.64 24.21
C VAL A 272 -52.42 31.84 25.53
N GLU A 273 -52.05 32.38 26.69
CA GLU A 273 -52.51 33.60 27.42
C GLU A 273 -51.46 34.08 28.47
N PRO A 274 -51.49 35.34 29.01
CA PRO A 274 -50.41 35.87 29.87
C PRO A 274 -50.79 36.18 31.35
N SER A 275 -49.80 36.13 32.26
CA SER A 275 -49.89 36.73 33.61
C SER A 275 -48.57 37.35 34.07
N LEU A 276 -48.62 38.56 34.63
CA LEU A 276 -47.46 39.38 35.01
C LEU A 276 -46.95 39.11 36.43
N ASN A 277 -45.64 39.22 36.68
CA ASN A 277 -45.13 40.10 37.74
C ASN A 277 -43.63 40.44 37.66
N GLU A 278 -43.26 41.56 38.27
CA GLU A 278 -41.90 42.15 38.36
C GLU A 278 -41.03 41.41 39.44
N ARG A 279 -39.75 41.71 39.77
CA ARG A 279 -38.94 42.95 39.71
C ARG A 279 -37.44 42.69 40.05
N GLY A 280 -36.52 43.55 39.59
CA GLY A 280 -35.09 43.66 40.04
C GLY A 280 -34.08 42.94 39.12
N LYS A 281 -33.14 43.55 38.37
CA LYS A 281 -32.16 44.66 38.58
C LYS A 281 -31.15 44.36 39.71
N SER A 282 -29.83 44.46 39.52
CA SER A 282 -28.98 44.94 38.39
C SER A 282 -27.71 44.05 38.24
N SER A 283 -26.65 44.26 37.43
CA SER A 283 -26.11 45.45 36.74
C SER A 283 -25.25 45.09 35.49
N LYS A 284 -24.77 46.12 34.77
CA LYS A 284 -23.65 46.15 33.79
C LYS A 284 -22.95 47.54 33.93
N PRO A 285 -21.76 47.85 33.33
CA PRO A 285 -21.59 48.17 31.89
C PRO A 285 -20.31 47.57 31.25
N ASN A 286 -20.15 47.28 29.94
CA ASN A 286 -20.49 47.91 28.64
C ASN A 286 -19.50 48.99 28.12
N ILE A 287 -19.06 48.81 26.85
CA ILE A 287 -18.82 49.78 25.73
C ILE A 287 -18.16 48.96 24.58
N SER A 288 -18.87 48.42 23.56
CA SER A 288 -19.46 49.03 22.34
C SER A 288 -18.44 49.52 21.29
N LYS A 289 -18.14 48.75 20.22
CA LYS A 289 -18.84 48.65 18.90
C LYS A 289 -18.61 49.83 17.92
N ARG A 290 -18.00 49.58 16.75
CA ARG A 290 -18.68 49.67 15.41
C ARG A 290 -17.81 49.18 14.23
N SER A 291 -18.47 48.99 13.08
CA SER A 291 -18.05 48.20 11.91
C SER A 291 -17.70 49.07 10.66
N PRO A 292 -17.18 48.51 9.54
CA PRO A 292 -16.36 49.23 8.55
C PRO A 292 -17.06 49.55 7.20
N SER A 293 -16.39 50.31 6.30
CA SER A 293 -16.46 50.11 4.84
C SER A 293 -15.35 50.82 4.02
N THR A 294 -14.70 50.04 3.15
CA THR A 294 -14.21 50.33 1.78
C THR A 294 -13.23 51.47 1.39
N LEU A 295 -12.33 51.09 0.44
CA LEU A 295 -11.72 51.87 -0.68
C LEU A 295 -10.35 52.58 -0.54
N ARG A 296 -9.32 51.84 -0.99
CA ARG A 296 -8.23 52.20 -1.95
C ARG A 296 -7.26 53.39 -1.72
N LYS A 297 -5.99 52.96 -1.59
CA LYS A 297 -4.75 53.46 -2.25
C LYS A 297 -4.16 54.85 -1.91
N ASN A 298 -2.94 54.73 -1.38
CA ASN A 298 -1.73 55.49 -1.70
C ASN A 298 -1.49 56.86 -1.05
N ASP A 299 -0.19 57.09 -0.81
CA ASP A 299 0.50 58.34 -0.47
C ASP A 299 0.46 58.79 1.01
N TYR A 300 1.54 59.27 1.65
CA TYR A 300 3.00 59.14 1.42
C TYR A 300 3.72 59.45 2.76
N GLU A 301 4.95 58.93 2.95
CA GLU A 301 6.03 59.43 3.86
C GLU A 301 5.70 60.27 5.13
N GLN A 302 5.77 59.66 6.34
CA GLN A 302 6.28 60.36 7.55
C GLN A 302 6.67 59.47 8.75
N THR A 303 7.37 58.33 8.56
CA THR A 303 7.91 57.54 9.70
C THR A 303 9.18 56.73 9.40
N ALA A 304 10.05 57.24 8.52
CA ALA A 304 11.21 56.48 7.99
C ALA A 304 12.61 57.06 8.34
N GLN A 305 12.75 57.90 9.37
CA GLN A 305 14.00 58.64 9.63
C GLN A 305 14.77 58.30 10.91
N GLN A 306 14.30 57.37 11.75
CA GLN A 306 15.09 56.88 12.91
C GLN A 306 15.68 55.46 12.73
N ALA A 307 15.34 54.76 11.64
CA ALA A 307 15.92 53.44 11.31
C ALA A 307 17.24 53.51 10.51
N SER A 308 17.65 54.69 10.03
CA SER A 308 18.75 54.82 9.06
C SER A 308 20.13 55.11 9.67
N ALA A 309 20.21 55.51 10.94
CA ALA A 309 21.48 55.88 11.59
C ALA A 309 22.34 54.70 12.08
N VAL A 310 21.75 53.51 12.28
CA VAL A 310 22.46 52.32 12.80
C VAL A 310 22.94 51.38 11.68
N LEU A 311 22.32 51.43 10.50
CA LEU A 311 22.66 50.59 9.35
C LEU A 311 23.85 51.10 8.50
N GLY A 312 24.32 52.34 8.75
CA GLY A 312 25.46 52.94 8.02
C GLY A 312 26.82 52.32 8.33
N ALA A 313 27.09 52.00 9.61
CA ALA A 313 28.40 51.54 10.07
C ALA A 313 28.71 50.06 9.77
N ILE A 314 27.67 49.22 9.56
CA ILE A 314 27.81 47.77 9.36
C ILE A 314 28.06 47.41 7.87
N LYS A 315 27.88 48.38 6.96
CA LYS A 315 27.94 48.16 5.51
C LYS A 315 29.36 48.00 4.94
N GLY A 316 30.41 48.32 5.72
CA GLY A 316 31.81 48.16 5.32
C GLY A 316 32.40 46.76 5.59
N GLN A 317 32.03 46.11 6.70
CA GLN A 317 32.58 44.79 7.06
C GLN A 317 31.72 43.60 6.59
N SER A 318 30.39 43.78 6.44
CA SER A 318 29.51 42.68 6.02
C SER A 318 29.77 42.18 4.60
N MET A 319 30.18 43.05 3.65
CA MET A 319 30.52 42.60 2.29
C MET A 319 31.77 41.72 2.24
N SER A 320 32.73 41.87 3.16
CA SER A 320 33.88 40.96 3.29
C SER A 320 33.43 39.56 3.73
N TRP A 321 32.48 39.48 4.67
CA TRP A 321 31.94 38.21 5.16
C TRP A 321 31.10 37.50 4.08
N PHE A 322 30.21 38.22 3.38
CA PHE A 322 29.46 37.64 2.26
C PHE A 322 30.35 37.22 1.10
N LYS A 323 31.43 37.96 0.80
CA LYS A 323 32.41 37.56 -0.21
C LYS A 323 33.17 36.31 0.22
N ASN A 324 33.69 36.27 1.45
CA ASN A 324 34.36 35.07 2.00
C ASN A 324 33.43 33.85 2.08
N ILE A 325 32.13 34.02 2.31
CA ILE A 325 31.15 32.92 2.23
C ILE A 325 30.96 32.49 0.78
N LYS A 326 30.72 33.43 -0.15
CA LYS A 326 30.51 33.11 -1.57
C LYS A 326 31.74 32.44 -2.20
N ASP A 327 32.93 32.91 -1.86
CA ASP A 327 34.22 32.35 -2.31
C ASP A 327 34.46 30.97 -1.68
N LYS A 328 34.10 30.75 -0.40
CA LYS A 328 34.10 29.40 0.21
C LYS A 328 33.08 28.46 -0.41
N THR A 329 31.87 28.93 -0.71
CA THR A 329 30.84 28.12 -1.39
C THR A 329 31.28 27.77 -2.81
N ALA A 330 31.91 28.71 -3.54
CA ALA A 330 32.49 28.45 -4.85
C ALA A 330 33.67 27.47 -4.79
N ALA A 331 34.57 27.60 -3.82
CA ALA A 331 35.69 26.67 -3.61
C ALA A 331 35.20 25.27 -3.21
N VAL A 332 34.17 25.15 -2.37
CA VAL A 332 33.52 23.86 -2.08
C VAL A 332 32.85 23.30 -3.32
N ALA A 333 32.11 24.10 -4.11
CA ALA A 333 31.51 23.65 -5.37
C ALA A 333 32.57 23.15 -6.36
N GLN A 334 33.70 23.86 -6.53
CA GLN A 334 34.83 23.41 -7.35
C GLN A 334 35.50 22.16 -6.79
N THR A 335 35.68 22.04 -5.46
CA THR A 335 36.27 20.84 -4.84
C THR A 335 35.40 19.63 -5.09
N VAL A 336 34.08 19.75 -4.88
CA VAL A 336 33.12 18.68 -5.14
C VAL A 336 33.03 18.37 -6.64
N GLN A 337 33.02 19.36 -7.53
CA GLN A 337 33.09 19.13 -8.98
C GLN A 337 34.43 18.49 -9.42
N SER A 338 35.56 18.77 -8.77
CA SER A 338 36.84 18.10 -9.07
C SER A 338 36.90 16.66 -8.53
N THR A 339 36.16 16.38 -7.45
CA THR A 339 36.10 15.07 -6.79
C THR A 339 35.12 14.13 -7.48
N TYR A 340 33.97 14.64 -7.91
CA TYR A 340 32.90 13.87 -8.55
C TYR A 340 32.86 14.03 -10.08
N GLY A 341 33.21 15.18 -10.65
CA GLY A 341 33.14 15.44 -12.10
C GLY A 341 34.30 14.88 -12.93
N ASN A 342 35.41 14.50 -12.29
CA ASN A 342 36.51 13.77 -12.95
C ASN A 342 36.26 12.25 -13.02
N ARG A 343 35.27 11.73 -12.29
CA ARG A 343 34.77 10.38 -12.48
C ARG A 343 33.58 10.47 -13.43
N GLY A 344 33.68 9.81 -14.58
CA GLY A 344 32.53 9.65 -15.47
C GLY A 344 31.35 9.01 -14.74
N PRO A 345 30.12 9.15 -15.26
CA PRO A 345 28.95 8.58 -14.61
C PRO A 345 29.12 7.06 -14.50
N ASP A 346 28.77 6.49 -13.34
CA ASP A 346 28.89 5.06 -13.09
C ASP A 346 27.80 4.31 -13.87
N VAL A 347 28.08 4.07 -15.15
CA VAL A 347 27.20 3.38 -16.09
C VAL A 347 27.94 2.14 -16.60
N THR A 348 27.34 0.97 -16.38
CA THR A 348 27.89 -0.33 -16.72
C THR A 348 26.94 -1.06 -17.68
N PHE A 349 27.36 -1.24 -18.93
CA PHE A 349 26.71 -2.18 -19.84
C PHE A 349 27.11 -3.60 -19.42
N VAL A 350 26.19 -4.32 -18.77
CA VAL A 350 26.36 -5.73 -18.38
C VAL A 350 26.28 -6.60 -19.63
N THR A 351 25.32 -6.27 -20.50
CA THR A 351 25.19 -6.71 -21.88
C THR A 351 24.85 -5.48 -22.74
N SER A 352 24.80 -5.62 -24.06
CA SER A 352 24.37 -4.56 -24.98
C SER A 352 22.92 -4.09 -24.76
N ARG A 353 22.08 -4.90 -24.07
CA ARG A 353 20.67 -4.59 -23.80
C ARG A 353 20.32 -4.45 -22.30
N LEU A 354 21.29 -4.59 -21.40
CA LEU A 354 21.12 -4.42 -19.95
C LEU A 354 22.21 -3.51 -19.37
N VAL A 355 21.77 -2.34 -18.89
CA VAL A 355 22.62 -1.30 -18.32
C VAL A 355 22.31 -1.13 -16.83
N ILE A 356 23.35 -1.07 -15.99
CA ILE A 356 23.28 -0.69 -14.58
C ILE A 356 23.86 0.72 -14.45
N ALA A 357 23.13 1.64 -13.82
CA ALA A 357 23.61 2.99 -13.54
C ALA A 357 23.19 3.45 -12.12
N PRO A 358 23.95 3.11 -11.06
CA PRO A 358 23.53 3.35 -9.70
C PRO A 358 23.50 4.84 -9.35
N LEU A 359 22.60 5.22 -8.45
CA LEU A 359 22.59 6.55 -7.85
C LEU A 359 23.61 6.57 -6.71
N ALA A 360 24.61 7.46 -6.78
CA ALA A 360 25.59 7.59 -5.72
C ALA A 360 24.98 8.30 -4.50
N ASP A 361 24.99 7.60 -3.36
CA ASP A 361 24.36 8.05 -2.09
C ASP A 361 25.01 9.30 -1.47
N CYS A 362 26.19 9.71 -1.94
CA CYS A 362 27.01 10.78 -1.37
C CYS A 362 27.03 12.09 -2.18
N ILE A 363 26.24 12.22 -3.25
CA ILE A 363 26.20 13.45 -4.06
C ILE A 363 25.47 14.56 -3.28
N PRO A 364 26.09 15.74 -3.05
CA PRO A 364 25.38 16.86 -2.43
C PRO A 364 24.19 17.31 -3.26
N GLU A 365 23.08 17.63 -2.59
CA GLU A 365 21.77 17.98 -3.18
C GLU A 365 21.85 18.94 -4.38
N ALA A 366 22.73 19.94 -4.32
CA ALA A 366 22.95 20.95 -5.35
C ALA A 366 23.56 20.41 -6.67
N LEU A 367 24.19 19.25 -6.67
CA LEU A 367 24.83 18.63 -7.84
C LEU A 367 24.05 17.43 -8.40
N ILE A 368 22.98 16.99 -7.73
CA ILE A 368 22.19 15.83 -8.15
C ILE A 368 21.71 15.97 -9.61
N ALA A 369 21.16 17.13 -9.98
CA ALA A 369 20.68 17.37 -11.35
C ALA A 369 21.82 17.37 -12.38
N GLN A 370 23.02 17.87 -12.03
CA GLN A 370 24.19 17.83 -12.92
C GLN A 370 24.69 16.40 -13.12
N ALA A 371 24.67 15.56 -12.08
CA ALA A 371 25.06 14.16 -12.16
C ALA A 371 24.06 13.33 -12.96
N GLU A 372 22.76 13.51 -12.74
CA GLU A 372 21.70 12.87 -13.54
C GLU A 372 21.81 13.24 -15.03
N GLU A 373 22.06 14.52 -15.34
CA GLU A 373 22.21 15.00 -16.70
C GLU A 373 23.48 14.46 -17.38
N THR A 374 24.58 14.34 -16.63
CA THR A 374 25.83 13.71 -17.10
C THR A 374 25.61 12.22 -17.40
N MET A 375 24.90 11.51 -16.52
CA MET A 375 24.47 10.14 -16.74
C MET A 375 23.58 10.03 -18.00
N ARG A 376 22.57 10.91 -18.14
CA ARG A 376 21.68 10.97 -19.30
C ARG A 376 22.44 11.16 -20.61
N ALA A 377 23.36 12.13 -20.65
CA ALA A 377 24.17 12.41 -21.82
C ALA A 377 25.02 11.20 -22.23
N HIS A 378 25.65 10.53 -21.26
CA HIS A 378 26.44 9.32 -21.52
C HIS A 378 25.60 8.14 -22.03
N ILE A 379 24.40 7.93 -21.48
CA ILE A 379 23.48 6.89 -21.98
C ILE A 379 23.03 7.20 -23.41
N MET A 380 22.66 8.45 -23.70
CA MET A 380 22.18 8.89 -25.01
C MET A 380 23.26 8.78 -26.09
N ASP A 381 24.53 9.07 -25.76
CA ASP A 381 25.69 8.92 -26.64
C ASP A 381 25.93 7.45 -27.05
N GLN A 382 25.67 6.51 -26.15
CA GLN A 382 25.83 5.07 -26.38
C GLN A 382 24.55 4.38 -26.89
N ALA A 383 23.42 5.07 -26.95
CA ALA A 383 22.12 4.50 -27.28
C ALA A 383 21.98 4.15 -28.77
N ARG A 384 21.89 2.85 -29.10
CA ARG A 384 21.58 2.36 -30.45
C ARG A 384 20.07 2.23 -30.75
N GLY A 385 19.21 2.52 -29.78
CA GLY A 385 17.77 2.36 -29.87
C GLY A 385 17.04 3.02 -28.70
N GLN A 386 15.75 2.71 -28.54
CA GLN A 386 14.97 3.23 -27.42
C GLN A 386 15.34 2.51 -26.13
N PHE A 387 15.37 3.22 -25.01
CA PHE A 387 15.56 2.62 -23.70
C PHE A 387 14.45 2.99 -22.74
N THR A 388 14.27 2.14 -21.73
CA THR A 388 13.42 2.40 -20.57
C THR A 388 14.28 2.37 -19.32
N ILE A 389 14.14 3.40 -18.47
CA ILE A 389 14.77 3.47 -17.16
C ILE A 389 13.83 2.90 -16.11
N TYR A 390 14.34 2.00 -15.27
CA TYR A 390 13.67 1.51 -14.08
C TYR A 390 14.36 2.08 -12.85
N ASN A 391 13.71 3.05 -12.20
CA ASN A 391 14.21 3.65 -10.96
C ASN A 391 13.74 2.81 -9.77
N LEU A 392 14.71 2.19 -9.10
CA LEU A 392 14.55 1.33 -7.93
C LEU A 392 14.64 2.09 -6.60
N SER A 393 14.82 3.42 -6.66
CA SER A 393 14.96 4.28 -5.49
C SER A 393 13.64 4.98 -5.12
N ASN A 394 13.56 5.44 -3.87
CA ASN A 394 12.45 6.30 -3.43
C ASN A 394 12.65 7.79 -3.83
N ARG A 395 13.69 8.12 -4.61
CA ARG A 395 13.96 9.48 -5.10
C ARG A 395 13.57 9.57 -6.57
N HIS A 396 12.61 10.42 -6.90
CA HIS A 396 12.31 10.75 -8.30
C HIS A 396 13.54 11.35 -9.00
N LEU A 397 13.77 10.92 -10.24
CA LEU A 397 14.74 11.55 -11.12
C LEU A 397 14.21 12.91 -11.59
N ARG A 398 15.10 13.89 -11.71
CA ARG A 398 14.80 15.27 -12.14
C ARG A 398 14.98 15.47 -13.63
N CYS A 399 15.90 14.74 -14.26
CA CYS A 399 16.08 14.76 -15.71
C CYS A 399 14.96 14.01 -16.43
N ASP A 400 14.56 14.52 -17.60
CA ASP A 400 13.64 13.82 -18.50
C ASP A 400 14.42 12.78 -19.33
N TYR A 401 14.04 11.51 -19.15
CA TYR A 401 14.59 10.36 -19.87
C TYR A 401 13.59 9.76 -20.87
N GLY A 402 12.42 10.38 -21.08
CA GLY A 402 11.35 9.89 -21.93
C GLY A 402 10.58 8.70 -21.31
N HIS A 403 11.15 7.51 -21.39
CA HIS A 403 10.53 6.29 -20.83
C HIS A 403 11.12 5.98 -19.44
N LEU A 404 10.53 6.59 -18.41
CA LEU A 404 10.86 6.33 -17.01
C LEU A 404 9.76 5.51 -16.32
N ILE A 405 10.16 4.43 -15.67
CA ILE A 405 9.32 3.59 -14.80
C ILE A 405 9.82 3.74 -13.36
N GLU A 406 9.00 4.38 -12.54
CA GLU A 406 9.21 4.49 -11.10
C GLU A 406 8.75 3.20 -10.43
N THR A 407 9.69 2.42 -9.88
CA THR A 407 9.41 1.11 -9.26
C THR A 407 10.22 0.93 -7.98
N PRO A 408 10.01 1.80 -6.96
CA PRO A 408 10.83 1.87 -5.75
C PRO A 408 10.83 0.54 -4.98
N LEU A 409 12.01 0.09 -4.59
CA LEU A 409 12.18 -1.07 -3.70
C LEU A 409 12.23 -0.60 -2.22
N PRO A 410 12.03 -1.50 -1.25
CA PRO A 410 12.17 -1.17 0.17
C PRO A 410 13.53 -0.52 0.48
N ALA A 411 13.56 0.48 1.35
CA ALA A 411 14.77 1.28 1.59
C ALA A 411 15.93 0.40 2.09
N VAL A 412 17.13 0.59 1.52
CA VAL A 412 18.34 -0.12 1.93
C VAL A 412 18.59 0.08 3.43
N GLY A 413 18.87 -1.01 4.15
CA GLY A 413 19.10 -0.99 5.59
C GLY A 413 17.82 -0.94 6.46
N SER A 414 16.62 -0.94 5.87
CA SER A 414 15.35 -1.10 6.61
C SER A 414 15.11 -2.51 7.14
N GLY A 415 15.86 -3.51 6.65
CA GLY A 415 15.65 -4.94 6.92
C GLY A 415 14.59 -5.59 6.03
N LEU A 416 13.83 -4.81 5.24
CA LEU A 416 12.87 -5.30 4.25
C LEU A 416 13.56 -5.63 2.92
N THR A 417 13.02 -6.62 2.22
CA THR A 417 13.43 -7.03 0.88
C THR A 417 12.24 -7.01 -0.09
N PRO A 418 12.44 -6.80 -1.41
CA PRO A 418 11.36 -6.97 -2.39
C PRO A 418 10.90 -8.44 -2.41
N THR A 419 9.68 -8.73 -2.84
CA THR A 419 9.19 -10.12 -2.96
C THR A 419 9.68 -10.78 -4.25
N VAL A 420 9.89 -12.11 -4.24
CA VAL A 420 10.20 -12.88 -5.47
C VAL A 420 9.11 -12.68 -6.52
N ASN A 421 7.84 -12.66 -6.11
CA ASN A 421 6.71 -12.38 -7.01
C ASN A 421 6.82 -11.00 -7.68
N PHE A 422 7.27 -9.98 -6.95
CA PHE A 422 7.54 -8.65 -7.51
C PHE A 422 8.73 -8.68 -8.49
N LEU A 423 9.82 -9.34 -8.13
CA LEU A 423 11.03 -9.46 -8.98
C LEU A 423 10.73 -10.16 -10.31
N LEU A 424 9.94 -11.25 -10.28
CA LEU A 424 9.51 -11.97 -11.48
C LEU A 424 8.59 -11.12 -12.38
N ASN A 425 7.65 -10.37 -11.79
CA ASN A 425 6.78 -9.47 -12.55
C ASN A 425 7.54 -8.28 -13.16
N LEU A 426 8.52 -7.73 -12.44
CA LEU A 426 9.42 -6.70 -12.97
C LEU A 426 10.21 -7.23 -14.18
N CYS A 427 10.79 -8.43 -14.06
CA CYS A 427 11.50 -9.08 -15.17
C CYS A 427 10.59 -9.42 -16.36
N ARG A 428 9.33 -9.81 -16.12
CA ARG A 428 8.32 -10.02 -17.17
C ARG A 428 8.09 -8.74 -17.96
N ASN A 429 7.87 -7.61 -17.29
CA ASN A 429 7.63 -6.31 -17.93
C ASN A 429 8.87 -5.82 -18.71
N MET A 430 10.06 -6.01 -18.13
CA MET A 430 11.35 -5.78 -18.78
C MET A 430 11.51 -6.57 -20.09
N VAL A 431 11.28 -7.89 -20.05
CA VAL A 431 11.34 -8.75 -21.24
C VAL A 431 10.28 -8.38 -22.28
N LEU A 432 9.08 -7.96 -21.87
CA LEU A 432 8.05 -7.46 -22.80
C LEU A 432 8.51 -6.19 -23.53
N PHE A 433 9.15 -5.24 -22.85
CA PHE A 433 9.72 -4.05 -23.50
C PHE A 433 10.85 -4.39 -24.48
N LEU A 434 11.76 -5.30 -24.10
CA LEU A 434 12.84 -5.76 -24.98
C LEU A 434 12.34 -6.49 -26.25
N LYS A 435 11.18 -7.17 -26.17
CA LYS A 435 10.57 -7.84 -27.31
C LYS A 435 9.94 -6.89 -28.34
N GLN A 436 9.69 -5.63 -27.99
CA GLN A 436 9.04 -4.69 -28.92
C GLN A 436 9.93 -4.33 -30.12
N LYS A 437 11.26 -4.21 -29.89
CA LYS A 437 12.28 -3.97 -30.93
C LYS A 437 13.61 -4.57 -30.48
N GLU A 438 14.36 -5.12 -31.42
CA GLU A 438 15.68 -5.73 -31.16
C GLU A 438 16.72 -4.71 -30.65
N THR A 439 16.59 -3.44 -31.03
CA THR A 439 17.46 -2.34 -30.55
C THR A 439 17.06 -1.76 -29.18
N ASN A 440 15.96 -2.23 -28.57
CA ASN A 440 15.55 -1.74 -27.25
C ASN A 440 16.51 -2.21 -26.16
N PHE A 441 16.86 -1.36 -25.20
CA PHE A 441 17.66 -1.74 -24.03
C PHE A 441 17.08 -1.24 -22.71
N ILE A 442 17.38 -1.93 -21.62
CA ILE A 442 16.94 -1.58 -20.26
C ILE A 442 18.07 -0.87 -19.53
N LEU A 443 17.71 0.15 -18.76
CA LEU A 443 18.59 0.70 -17.75
C LEU A 443 17.97 0.59 -16.36
N VAL A 444 18.75 0.12 -15.40
CA VAL A 444 18.36 -0.03 -14.00
C VAL A 444 19.16 0.97 -13.16
N THR A 445 18.46 1.79 -12.37
CA THR A 445 19.08 2.83 -11.52
C THR A 445 18.47 2.85 -10.12
N GLY A 446 19.17 3.45 -9.16
CA GLY A 446 18.85 3.44 -7.74
C GLY A 446 20.03 2.98 -6.88
N PRO A 447 19.79 2.55 -5.63
CA PRO A 447 20.85 2.00 -4.78
C PRO A 447 21.55 0.81 -5.46
N GLU A 448 22.87 0.72 -5.35
CA GLU A 448 23.65 -0.26 -6.11
C GLU A 448 23.19 -1.71 -5.85
N VAL A 449 22.99 -2.08 -4.59
CA VAL A 449 22.49 -3.41 -4.19
C VAL A 449 21.15 -3.79 -4.83
N HIS A 450 20.28 -2.81 -5.09
CA HIS A 450 19.00 -3.02 -5.80
C HIS A 450 19.23 -3.26 -7.29
N CYS A 451 20.10 -2.46 -7.91
CA CYS A 451 20.42 -2.58 -9.33
C CYS A 451 21.03 -3.95 -9.64
N LEU A 452 21.92 -4.43 -8.76
CA LEU A 452 22.55 -5.74 -8.84
C LEU A 452 21.54 -6.89 -8.68
N LEU A 453 20.65 -6.82 -7.67
CA LEU A 453 19.59 -7.82 -7.48
C LEU A 453 18.70 -7.93 -8.73
N VAL A 454 18.22 -6.80 -9.26
CA VAL A 454 17.32 -6.79 -10.41
C VAL A 454 18.03 -7.24 -11.69
N ALA A 455 19.27 -6.80 -11.92
CA ALA A 455 20.07 -7.27 -13.06
C ALA A 455 20.37 -8.77 -12.99
N ALA A 456 20.80 -9.29 -11.83
CA ALA A 456 21.04 -10.71 -11.64
C ALA A 456 19.76 -11.55 -11.80
N THR A 457 18.63 -11.04 -11.29
CA THR A 457 17.30 -11.65 -11.49
C THR A 457 16.96 -11.71 -12.99
N LEU A 458 17.16 -10.63 -13.73
CA LEU A 458 16.84 -10.57 -15.15
C LEU A 458 17.73 -11.49 -16.00
N LEU A 459 19.03 -11.60 -15.68
CA LEU A 459 19.97 -12.54 -16.32
C LEU A 459 19.52 -14.00 -16.13
N LEU A 460 19.04 -14.36 -14.93
CA LEU A 460 18.46 -15.68 -14.64
C LEU A 460 17.11 -15.87 -15.34
N TYR A 461 16.23 -14.87 -15.31
CA TYR A 461 14.91 -14.88 -15.94
C TYR A 461 14.96 -15.03 -17.46
N ALA A 462 15.97 -14.44 -18.11
CA ALA A 462 16.27 -14.68 -19.52
C ALA A 462 16.91 -16.06 -19.79
N ARG A 463 17.35 -16.77 -18.75
CA ARG A 463 18.15 -18.01 -18.81
C ARG A 463 19.45 -17.84 -19.62
N LEU A 464 20.04 -16.64 -19.56
CA LEU A 464 21.34 -16.33 -20.15
C LEU A 464 22.48 -16.97 -19.33
N VAL A 465 22.32 -17.02 -18.00
CA VAL A 465 23.26 -17.65 -17.07
C VAL A 465 22.58 -18.76 -16.24
N PRO A 466 23.28 -19.85 -15.88
CA PRO A 466 22.65 -21.05 -15.31
C PRO A 466 22.49 -21.04 -13.77
N ARG A 467 23.16 -20.13 -13.07
CA ARG A 467 23.23 -20.10 -11.59
C ARG A 467 23.40 -18.66 -11.07
N PRO A 468 22.88 -18.29 -9.88
CA PRO A 468 22.98 -16.93 -9.34
C PRO A 468 24.39 -16.39 -9.26
N LEU A 469 25.34 -17.22 -8.81
CA LEU A 469 26.74 -16.80 -8.71
C LEU A 469 27.34 -16.45 -10.08
N ALA A 470 26.93 -17.10 -11.18
CA ALA A 470 27.36 -16.74 -12.53
C ALA A 470 26.75 -15.41 -13.02
N ALA A 471 25.53 -15.07 -12.59
CA ALA A 471 24.93 -13.77 -12.86
C ALA A 471 25.72 -12.64 -12.18
N LEU A 472 26.11 -12.87 -10.93
CA LEU A 472 26.93 -11.92 -10.16
C LEU A 472 28.36 -11.85 -10.70
N GLU A 473 29.01 -12.98 -10.99
CA GLU A 473 30.33 -13.05 -11.66
C GLU A 473 30.33 -12.23 -12.96
N LEU A 474 29.32 -12.39 -13.82
CA LEU A 474 29.20 -11.63 -15.08
C LEU A 474 29.16 -10.11 -14.84
N ILE A 475 28.34 -9.65 -13.88
CA ILE A 475 28.29 -8.23 -13.51
C ILE A 475 29.64 -7.77 -12.90
N CYS A 476 30.26 -8.59 -12.04
CA CYS A 476 31.57 -8.34 -11.44
C CYS A 476 32.73 -8.30 -12.45
N THR A 477 32.58 -8.87 -13.65
CA THR A 477 33.58 -8.67 -14.73
C THR A 477 33.60 -7.24 -15.27
N LYS A 478 32.54 -6.47 -15.02
CA LYS A 478 32.34 -5.10 -15.56
C LYS A 478 32.40 -4.00 -14.50
N ARG A 479 32.20 -4.33 -13.21
CA ARG A 479 32.27 -3.41 -12.05
C ARG A 479 32.75 -4.13 -10.78
N GLN A 480 33.10 -3.40 -9.71
CA GLN A 480 33.37 -3.99 -8.39
C GLN A 480 32.22 -3.70 -7.42
N PRO A 481 31.18 -4.56 -7.37
CA PRO A 481 29.98 -4.28 -6.57
C PRO A 481 30.15 -4.60 -5.08
N PRO A 482 29.29 -4.02 -4.21
CA PRO A 482 29.10 -4.49 -2.84
C PRO A 482 28.56 -5.93 -2.81
N ASN A 483 28.88 -6.64 -1.73
CA ASN A 483 28.26 -7.94 -1.43
C ASN A 483 26.74 -7.77 -1.26
N LEU A 484 25.96 -8.69 -1.82
CA LEU A 484 24.52 -8.72 -1.62
C LEU A 484 24.15 -9.33 -0.25
N PRO A 485 23.05 -8.89 0.37
CA PRO A 485 22.53 -9.54 1.58
C PRO A 485 22.19 -11.03 1.36
N PRO A 486 22.32 -11.90 2.39
CA PRO A 486 21.94 -13.31 2.31
C PRO A 486 20.49 -13.57 1.86
N SER A 487 19.55 -12.66 2.15
CA SER A 487 18.20 -12.69 1.57
C SER A 487 18.19 -12.64 0.04
N TYR A 488 18.98 -11.76 -0.57
CA TYR A 488 19.02 -11.57 -2.02
C TYR A 488 19.61 -12.81 -2.71
N HIS A 489 20.62 -13.46 -2.10
CA HIS A 489 21.11 -14.76 -2.57
C HIS A 489 19.99 -15.82 -2.58
N ARG A 490 19.26 -15.98 -1.46
CA ARG A 490 18.09 -16.89 -1.40
C ARG A 490 17.02 -16.57 -2.45
N GLN A 491 16.74 -15.29 -2.68
CA GLN A 491 15.78 -14.86 -3.71
C GLN A 491 16.25 -15.22 -5.12
N LEU A 492 17.54 -15.04 -5.44
CA LEU A 492 18.11 -15.47 -6.71
C LEU A 492 18.12 -16.99 -6.86
N ASP A 493 18.30 -17.77 -5.78
CA ASP A 493 18.20 -19.24 -5.81
C ASP A 493 16.74 -19.71 -6.07
N ILE A 494 15.75 -19.05 -5.47
CA ILE A 494 14.32 -19.30 -5.76
C ILE A 494 14.03 -18.95 -7.22
N VAL A 495 14.46 -17.78 -7.71
CA VAL A 495 14.29 -17.37 -9.11
C VAL A 495 14.96 -18.37 -10.05
N LYS A 496 16.22 -18.78 -9.79
CA LYS A 496 16.90 -19.84 -10.55
C LYS A 496 16.08 -21.12 -10.60
N THR A 497 15.42 -21.48 -9.50
CA THR A 497 14.62 -22.70 -9.41
C THR A 497 13.35 -22.59 -10.25
N VAL A 498 12.62 -21.48 -10.12
CA VAL A 498 11.44 -21.15 -10.95
C VAL A 498 11.75 -21.19 -12.44
N VAL A 499 12.91 -20.68 -12.88
CA VAL A 499 13.23 -20.53 -14.31
C VAL A 499 13.93 -21.74 -14.95
N SER A 500 14.32 -22.74 -14.15
CA SER A 500 15.02 -23.95 -14.62
C SER A 500 14.20 -25.25 -14.51
N MET A 501 13.05 -25.23 -13.84
CA MET A 501 12.12 -26.37 -13.76
C MET A 501 10.95 -26.23 -14.74
N ASP A 502 10.43 -27.35 -15.24
CA ASP A 502 9.15 -27.35 -15.94
C ASP A 502 8.00 -27.12 -14.94
N SER A 503 6.91 -26.50 -15.41
CA SER A 503 5.81 -26.06 -14.54
C SER A 503 5.15 -27.21 -13.78
N SER A 504 5.16 -28.45 -14.31
CA SER A 504 4.66 -29.65 -13.61
C SER A 504 5.48 -29.97 -12.37
N ASP A 505 6.81 -29.95 -12.51
CA ASP A 505 7.75 -30.37 -11.47
C ASP A 505 7.82 -29.29 -10.39
N LEU A 506 7.74 -28.03 -10.80
CA LEU A 506 7.63 -26.90 -9.90
C LEU A 506 6.32 -26.95 -9.09
N CYS A 507 5.18 -27.24 -9.72
CA CYS A 507 3.90 -27.47 -9.04
C CYS A 507 3.92 -28.68 -8.08
N ALA A 508 4.75 -29.69 -8.32
CA ALA A 508 4.92 -30.83 -7.43
C ALA A 508 5.85 -30.52 -6.24
N MET A 509 6.78 -29.57 -6.41
CA MET A 509 7.73 -29.16 -5.36
C MET A 509 7.16 -28.09 -4.43
N VAL A 510 6.35 -27.15 -4.93
CA VAL A 510 5.79 -26.06 -4.10
C VAL A 510 4.38 -26.36 -3.61
N HIS A 511 4.11 -26.03 -2.35
CA HIS A 511 2.83 -26.31 -1.68
C HIS A 511 2.02 -25.04 -1.38
N ASN A 512 0.70 -25.14 -1.19
CA ASN A 512 -0.13 -24.06 -0.61
C ASN A 512 -0.74 -24.44 0.76
N ARG A 513 0.02 -25.17 1.56
CA ARG A 513 -0.28 -25.45 2.97
C ARG A 513 -0.26 -24.17 3.81
N ARG A 514 -1.01 -24.16 4.91
CA ARG A 514 -0.96 -23.09 5.91
C ARG A 514 0.30 -23.27 6.77
N VAL A 515 1.24 -22.34 6.63
CA VAL A 515 2.44 -22.24 7.48
C VAL A 515 2.16 -21.26 8.60
N VAL A 516 2.53 -21.59 9.83
CA VAL A 516 2.24 -20.82 11.05
C VAL A 516 3.54 -20.57 11.81
N LEU A 517 3.84 -19.32 12.16
CA LEU A 517 5.05 -18.99 12.92
C LEU A 517 4.78 -18.95 14.41
N GLN A 518 5.51 -19.76 15.17
CA GLN A 518 5.26 -19.95 16.60
C GLN A 518 6.20 -19.13 17.47
N SER A 519 7.52 -19.29 17.30
CA SER A 519 8.54 -18.60 18.09
C SER A 519 9.82 -18.33 17.29
N LEU A 520 10.56 -17.31 17.71
CA LEU A 520 11.92 -17.05 17.25
C LEU A 520 12.90 -17.29 18.40
N LEU A 521 13.77 -18.27 18.21
CA LEU A 521 14.82 -18.69 19.13
C LEU A 521 16.16 -18.08 18.70
N ILE A 522 16.91 -17.43 19.58
CA ILE A 522 18.24 -16.85 19.28
C ILE A 522 19.25 -17.25 20.35
N SER A 523 20.30 -17.97 19.97
CA SER A 523 21.36 -18.41 20.89
C SER A 523 22.76 -18.26 20.27
N PRO A 524 23.76 -17.72 20.99
CA PRO A 524 23.65 -17.12 22.32
C PRO A 524 22.93 -15.76 22.29
N VAL A 525 22.56 -15.23 23.45
CA VAL A 525 21.90 -13.91 23.56
C VAL A 525 22.78 -12.80 22.97
N PRO A 526 22.29 -12.02 21.98
CA PRO A 526 23.06 -10.91 21.40
C PRO A 526 23.31 -9.76 22.38
N LEU A 527 24.47 -9.10 22.29
CA LEU A 527 24.97 -8.11 23.25
C LEU A 527 24.73 -6.67 22.76
N PHE A 528 23.46 -6.31 22.59
CA PHE A 528 23.03 -5.05 21.96
C PHE A 528 22.82 -3.87 22.92
N ASN A 529 22.60 -4.13 24.20
CA ASN A 529 22.40 -3.09 25.22
C ASN A 529 23.68 -2.25 25.41
N ARG A 530 23.57 -1.11 26.12
CA ARG A 530 24.69 -0.13 26.24
C ARG A 530 25.94 -0.69 26.93
N VAL A 531 25.77 -1.69 27.80
CA VAL A 531 26.85 -2.31 28.59
C VAL A 531 27.35 -3.61 27.97
N ARG A 532 26.85 -4.00 26.79
CA ARG A 532 27.15 -5.27 26.09
C ARG A 532 26.92 -6.53 26.96
N SER A 533 25.87 -6.54 27.78
CA SER A 533 25.47 -7.71 28.60
C SER A 533 24.27 -8.49 28.06
N GLY A 534 23.59 -8.01 27.02
CA GLY A 534 22.39 -8.65 26.50
C GLY A 534 21.56 -7.76 25.59
N CYS A 535 20.29 -8.10 25.38
CA CYS A 535 19.37 -7.39 24.50
C CYS A 535 17.94 -7.29 25.07
N ARG A 536 17.14 -6.46 24.40
CA ARG A 536 15.69 -6.35 24.60
C ARG A 536 15.04 -6.41 23.22
N PRO A 537 14.74 -7.62 22.71
CA PRO A 537 14.34 -7.81 21.32
C PRO A 537 12.83 -7.68 21.14
N PHE A 538 12.42 -7.18 19.98
CA PHE A 538 11.08 -7.37 19.42
C PHE A 538 11.22 -7.63 17.91
N ALA A 539 10.17 -8.14 17.27
CA ALA A 539 10.19 -8.51 15.86
C ALA A 539 8.92 -8.05 15.13
N ASP A 540 9.08 -7.61 13.89
CA ASP A 540 8.00 -7.48 12.91
C ASP A 540 8.02 -8.70 11.98
N VAL A 541 6.85 -9.23 11.63
CA VAL A 541 6.70 -10.25 10.59
C VAL A 541 5.96 -9.65 9.39
N TYR A 542 6.52 -9.87 8.20
CA TYR A 542 5.92 -9.54 6.93
C TYR A 542 5.66 -10.82 6.14
N ALA A 543 4.53 -10.89 5.43
CA ALA A 543 4.18 -11.95 4.49
C ALA A 543 3.63 -11.32 3.20
N GLY A 544 4.07 -11.81 2.04
CA GLY A 544 3.73 -11.25 0.73
C GLY A 544 4.06 -9.75 0.58
N GLY A 545 5.09 -9.26 1.29
CA GLY A 545 5.46 -7.84 1.33
C GLY A 545 4.61 -6.95 2.25
N THR A 546 3.73 -7.52 3.06
CA THR A 546 2.81 -6.78 3.96
C THR A 546 3.07 -7.14 5.42
N LYS A 547 3.03 -6.17 6.35
CA LYS A 547 3.20 -6.48 7.78
C LYS A 547 1.97 -7.24 8.27
N VAL A 548 2.17 -8.45 8.78
CA VAL A 548 1.10 -9.31 9.30
C VAL A 548 1.12 -9.43 10.82
N TRP A 549 2.28 -9.19 11.46
CA TRP A 549 2.41 -9.26 12.92
C TRP A 549 3.52 -8.34 13.44
N SER A 550 3.45 -7.99 14.71
CA SER A 550 4.53 -7.35 15.45
C SER A 550 4.49 -7.79 16.92
N THR A 551 5.64 -8.08 17.51
CA THR A 551 5.80 -8.33 18.95
C THR A 551 6.14 -7.05 19.73
N TYR A 552 6.08 -5.89 19.07
CA TYR A 552 6.27 -4.58 19.68
C TYR A 552 5.31 -4.33 20.84
N LYS A 553 5.84 -3.78 21.94
CA LYS A 553 5.10 -3.36 23.14
C LYS A 553 5.73 -2.09 23.73
N SER A 554 5.20 -1.61 24.86
CA SER A 554 5.88 -0.58 25.66
C SER A 554 7.28 -1.04 26.07
N TYR A 555 8.19 -0.10 26.35
CA TYR A 555 9.58 -0.44 26.69
C TYR A 555 9.67 -1.30 27.97
N GLU A 556 8.73 -1.10 28.88
CA GLU A 556 8.55 -1.75 30.16
C GLU A 556 8.02 -3.19 30.01
N GLU A 557 7.15 -3.45 29.03
CA GLU A 557 6.60 -4.79 28.73
C GLU A 557 7.55 -5.67 27.91
N LEU A 558 8.52 -5.07 27.21
CA LEU A 558 9.51 -5.83 26.42
C LEU A 558 10.55 -6.50 27.33
N LYS A 559 10.60 -7.84 27.27
CA LYS A 559 11.50 -8.68 28.06
C LYS A 559 12.98 -8.38 27.76
N SER A 560 13.76 -8.07 28.80
CA SER A 560 15.23 -8.10 28.76
C SER A 560 15.74 -9.53 28.79
N PHE A 561 16.78 -9.82 28.04
CA PHE A 561 17.58 -11.05 28.12
C PHE A 561 19.02 -10.63 28.36
N GLU A 562 19.59 -11.01 29.51
CA GLU A 562 20.91 -10.56 29.97
C GLU A 562 21.74 -11.78 30.39
N VAL A 563 23.05 -11.71 30.18
CA VAL A 563 24.03 -12.77 30.41
C VAL A 563 24.71 -12.50 31.77
N PRO A 564 24.85 -13.50 32.66
CA PRO A 564 24.70 -14.94 32.44
C PRO A 564 23.29 -15.53 32.61
N GLU A 565 22.29 -14.75 33.02
CA GLU A 565 20.96 -15.27 33.42
C GLU A 565 20.17 -15.87 32.24
N SER A 566 20.45 -15.44 31.02
CA SER A 566 19.81 -15.89 29.77
C SER A 566 20.86 -16.36 28.76
N PHE A 567 20.74 -17.60 28.31
CA PHE A 567 21.55 -18.19 27.21
C PHE A 567 20.80 -18.26 25.87
N LEU A 568 19.48 -18.10 25.91
CA LEU A 568 18.55 -18.19 24.79
C LEU A 568 17.56 -17.02 24.87
N VAL A 569 17.37 -16.31 23.75
CA VAL A 569 16.16 -15.51 23.52
C VAL A 569 15.10 -16.46 22.98
N ASP A 570 13.93 -16.47 23.62
CA ASP A 570 12.71 -17.08 23.08
C ASP A 570 11.67 -15.94 22.95
N LEU A 571 11.30 -15.65 21.70
CA LEU A 571 10.39 -14.57 21.32
C LEU A 571 9.17 -15.15 20.58
N PRO A 572 8.02 -15.32 21.27
CA PRO A 572 6.79 -15.80 20.64
C PRO A 572 6.30 -14.89 19.51
N LEU A 573 5.94 -15.49 18.38
CA LEU A 573 5.49 -14.82 17.16
C LEU A 573 3.96 -14.86 16.97
N GLY A 574 3.21 -15.35 17.96
CA GLY A 574 1.74 -15.23 18.03
C GLY A 574 0.94 -16.21 17.19
N ASP A 575 1.53 -17.34 16.78
CA ASP A 575 0.88 -18.39 15.97
C ASP A 575 0.19 -17.86 14.70
N ILE A 576 0.84 -16.86 14.07
CA ILE A 576 0.31 -16.17 12.90
C ILE A 576 0.54 -16.96 11.60
N PRO A 577 -0.49 -17.12 10.75
CA PRO A 577 -0.36 -17.78 9.46
C PRO A 577 0.35 -16.89 8.44
N VAL A 578 1.24 -17.50 7.65
CA VAL A 578 2.03 -16.85 6.61
C VAL A 578 1.96 -17.61 5.27
N GLY A 579 2.30 -16.92 4.19
CA GLY A 579 2.35 -17.44 2.83
C GLY A 579 3.22 -16.52 1.96
N ASP A 580 3.52 -16.96 0.74
CA ASP A 580 4.40 -16.25 -0.20
C ASP A 580 5.81 -15.99 0.40
N ASP A 581 6.46 -14.90 0.01
CA ASP A 581 7.65 -14.36 0.66
C ASP A 581 7.37 -13.94 2.13
N VAL A 582 8.10 -14.52 3.08
CA VAL A 582 8.02 -14.22 4.51
C VAL A 582 9.33 -13.59 4.98
N GLN A 583 9.24 -12.53 5.77
CA GLN A 583 10.38 -11.83 6.36
C GLN A 583 10.14 -11.60 7.85
N VAL A 584 11.16 -11.87 8.68
CA VAL A 584 11.16 -11.55 10.12
C VAL A 584 12.27 -10.56 10.37
N ILE A 585 11.93 -9.37 10.88
CA ILE A 585 12.87 -8.28 11.16
C ILE A 585 12.95 -8.07 12.66
N VAL A 586 14.15 -8.22 13.23
CA VAL A 586 14.40 -8.21 14.67
C VAL A 586 15.13 -6.94 15.09
N TYR A 587 14.60 -6.27 16.11
CA TYR A 587 15.10 -5.00 16.62
C TYR A 587 15.42 -5.07 18.10
N HIS A 588 16.47 -4.37 18.53
CA HIS A 588 16.69 -4.04 19.93
C HIS A 588 15.98 -2.72 20.29
N ALA A 589 15.11 -2.78 21.30
CA ALA A 589 14.50 -1.61 21.92
C ALA A 589 15.47 -0.90 22.89
N ARG A 590 15.69 0.41 22.67
CA ARG A 590 16.55 1.26 23.51
C ARG A 590 15.82 2.54 23.93
N LEU A 591 15.65 2.74 25.23
CA LEU A 591 15.06 3.98 25.76
C LEU A 591 16.07 5.15 25.74
N THR A 592 15.64 6.29 25.21
CA THR A 592 16.40 7.55 25.24
C THR A 592 15.78 8.53 26.23
N LYS A 593 16.37 8.57 27.44
CA LYS A 593 15.88 9.33 28.61
C LYS A 593 15.54 10.80 28.34
N MET A 594 16.25 11.48 27.43
CA MET A 594 15.99 12.90 27.12
C MET A 594 14.66 13.16 26.39
N GLN A 595 14.13 12.18 25.65
CA GLN A 595 12.94 12.36 24.82
C GLN A 595 11.76 11.48 25.29
N ASN A 596 11.98 10.62 26.29
CA ASN A 596 11.08 9.52 26.67
C ASN A 596 10.54 8.72 25.47
N ARG A 597 11.40 8.50 24.46
CA ARG A 597 11.09 7.74 23.24
C ARG A 597 11.92 6.48 23.19
N MET A 598 11.26 5.37 22.84
CA MET A 598 11.93 4.13 22.49
C MET A 598 12.48 4.25 21.07
N GLN A 599 13.79 4.05 20.92
CA GLN A 599 14.44 3.88 19.63
C GLN A 599 14.54 2.38 19.33
N GLN A 600 14.20 2.00 18.10
CA GLN A 600 14.46 0.67 17.58
C GLN A 600 15.81 0.67 16.87
N HIS A 601 16.61 -0.36 17.11
CA HIS A 601 17.90 -0.56 16.46
C HIS A 601 17.89 -1.95 15.80
N LEU A 602 17.97 -1.99 14.47
CA LEU A 602 17.94 -3.23 13.71
C LEU A 602 19.08 -4.14 14.18
N MET A 603 18.73 -5.35 14.61
CA MET A 603 19.71 -6.40 14.91
C MET A 603 19.99 -7.15 13.61
N PHE A 604 18.97 -7.80 13.06
CA PHE A 604 19.04 -8.54 11.81
C PHE A 604 17.63 -8.74 11.20
N SER A 605 17.57 -9.19 9.96
CA SER A 605 16.40 -9.82 9.38
C SER A 605 16.73 -11.14 8.68
N LEU A 606 15.70 -11.96 8.48
CA LEU A 606 15.75 -13.21 7.75
C LEU A 606 14.55 -13.33 6.81
N SER A 607 14.71 -14.06 5.72
CA SER A 607 13.66 -14.24 4.70
C SER A 607 13.64 -15.64 4.13
N PHE A 608 12.44 -16.11 3.78
CA PHE A 608 12.20 -17.39 3.11
C PHE A 608 10.89 -17.32 2.32
N HIS A 609 10.61 -18.30 1.48
CA HIS A 609 9.34 -18.39 0.76
C HIS A 609 8.55 -19.58 1.27
N ALA A 610 7.40 -19.34 1.89
CA ALA A 610 6.63 -20.35 2.64
C ALA A 610 6.28 -21.59 1.80
N ASN A 611 5.96 -21.39 0.52
CA ASN A 611 5.58 -22.44 -0.42
C ASN A 611 6.72 -23.40 -0.82
N PHE A 612 7.99 -23.06 -0.54
CA PHE A 612 9.17 -23.89 -0.87
C PHE A 612 9.73 -24.65 0.35
N ILE A 613 9.08 -24.58 1.51
CA ILE A 613 9.49 -25.34 2.70
C ILE A 613 9.04 -26.80 2.54
N ASP A 614 9.87 -27.76 2.95
CA ASP A 614 9.42 -29.15 3.08
C ASP A 614 8.34 -29.24 4.19
N PRO A 615 7.12 -29.77 3.93
CA PRO A 615 6.05 -29.88 4.93
C PRO A 615 6.43 -30.57 6.25
N ASN A 616 7.48 -31.39 6.26
CA ASN A 616 7.98 -32.10 7.43
C ASN A 616 8.93 -31.25 8.30
N ILE A 617 9.29 -30.04 7.87
CA ILE A 617 10.11 -29.12 8.66
C ILE A 617 9.24 -28.40 9.69
N HIS A 618 9.69 -28.39 10.94
CA HIS A 618 9.04 -27.66 12.05
C HIS A 618 9.94 -26.57 12.65
N MET A 619 11.18 -26.46 12.18
CA MET A 619 12.12 -25.42 12.58
C MET A 619 13.06 -25.09 11.42
N LEU A 620 13.12 -23.82 11.02
CA LEU A 620 14.16 -23.32 10.11
C LEU A 620 15.32 -22.80 10.95
N GLU A 621 16.52 -23.37 10.76
CA GLU A 621 17.75 -22.86 11.39
C GLU A 621 18.49 -21.91 10.44
N PHE A 622 18.89 -20.75 10.95
CA PHE A 622 19.73 -19.76 10.27
C PHE A 622 20.98 -19.51 11.12
N ASN A 623 22.16 -19.59 10.52
CA ASN A 623 23.42 -19.18 11.15
C ASN A 623 23.68 -17.67 10.87
N LEU A 624 24.69 -17.09 11.53
CA LEU A 624 25.03 -15.66 11.39
C LEU A 624 25.35 -15.21 9.93
N GLY A 625 25.71 -16.14 9.05
CA GLY A 625 25.91 -15.90 7.61
C GLY A 625 24.62 -15.87 6.77
N ASP A 626 23.51 -16.40 7.28
CA ASP A 626 22.22 -16.44 6.59
C ASP A 626 21.32 -15.22 6.94
N LEU A 627 21.82 -14.30 7.76
CA LEU A 627 21.08 -13.16 8.30
C LEU A 627 21.51 -11.86 7.64
N ASP A 628 20.53 -11.07 7.21
CA ASP A 628 20.74 -9.69 6.76
C ASP A 628 20.98 -8.81 7.99
N ARG A 629 22.08 -8.08 8.03
CA ARG A 629 22.51 -7.34 9.24
C ARG A 629 23.49 -6.22 8.90
N GLN A 630 23.64 -5.28 9.84
CA GLN A 630 24.69 -4.25 9.76
C GLN A 630 26.06 -4.85 10.18
N SER A 631 27.14 -4.21 9.75
CA SER A 631 28.52 -4.75 9.78
C SER A 631 29.21 -4.82 11.16
N ASP A 632 28.50 -4.59 12.27
CA ASP A 632 29.05 -4.70 13.64
C ASP A 632 28.80 -6.12 14.20
N ASP A 633 29.56 -7.08 13.68
CA ASP A 633 29.55 -8.49 14.11
C ASP A 633 29.86 -8.64 15.62
N SER A 634 30.52 -7.65 16.25
CA SER A 634 31.00 -7.73 17.65
C SER A 634 29.90 -7.81 18.72
N ARG A 635 28.63 -7.66 18.32
CA ARG A 635 27.44 -7.80 19.18
C ARG A 635 26.81 -9.18 19.11
N PHE A 636 27.23 -10.00 18.15
CA PHE A 636 26.75 -11.37 17.97
C PHE A 636 27.81 -12.35 18.48
N GLY A 637 27.36 -13.47 19.03
CA GLY A 637 28.27 -14.58 19.31
C GLY A 637 28.75 -15.22 17.99
N VAL A 638 30.01 -15.64 17.93
CA VAL A 638 30.61 -16.29 16.74
C VAL A 638 29.81 -17.52 16.28
N SER A 639 29.16 -18.21 17.22
CA SER A 639 28.33 -19.40 17.00
C SER A 639 26.83 -19.12 16.94
N LEU A 640 26.40 -17.89 16.66
CA LEU A 640 24.99 -17.51 16.72
C LEU A 640 24.14 -18.29 15.72
N ARG A 641 23.09 -18.92 16.25
CA ARG A 641 22.00 -19.56 15.49
C ARG A 641 20.66 -18.94 15.87
N VAL A 642 19.82 -18.82 14.86
CA VAL A 642 18.43 -18.37 14.95
C VAL A 642 17.54 -19.53 14.49
N GLY A 643 16.71 -20.06 15.38
CA GLY A 643 15.70 -21.05 15.05
C GLY A 643 14.34 -20.38 14.91
N LEU A 644 13.67 -20.53 13.77
CA LEU A 644 12.29 -20.11 13.59
C LEU A 644 11.39 -21.35 13.70
N GLN A 645 10.69 -21.51 14.82
CA GLN A 645 9.73 -22.59 15.02
C GLN A 645 8.46 -22.31 14.22
N LEU A 646 7.99 -23.32 13.49
CA LEU A 646 6.82 -23.21 12.64
C LEU A 646 6.02 -24.52 12.61
N LYS A 647 4.73 -24.40 12.33
CA LYS A 647 3.83 -25.51 12.05
C LYS A 647 3.35 -25.40 10.61
N ILE A 648 3.38 -26.51 9.87
CA ILE A 648 2.80 -26.62 8.52
C ILE A 648 1.61 -27.58 8.61
N ASP A 649 0.43 -27.14 8.17
CA ASP A 649 -0.77 -27.98 8.22
C ASP A 649 -0.75 -29.07 7.11
N GLU A 650 -1.33 -30.25 7.41
CA GLU A 650 -1.35 -31.42 6.52
C GLU A 650 -2.20 -31.24 5.25
N LEU A 651 -3.12 -30.27 5.25
CA LEU A 651 -3.94 -29.96 4.09
C LEU A 651 -3.23 -28.94 3.18
N ASP A 652 -2.90 -29.37 1.97
CA ASP A 652 -2.60 -28.43 0.88
C ASP A 652 -3.90 -27.87 0.30
N ARG A 653 -3.96 -26.54 0.17
CA ARG A 653 -5.11 -25.83 -0.42
C ARG A 653 -5.09 -25.83 -1.94
N GLY A 654 -3.95 -26.19 -2.56
CA GLY A 654 -3.69 -26.03 -3.99
C GLY A 654 -3.60 -24.57 -4.43
N PHE A 655 -3.20 -24.34 -5.67
CA PHE A 655 -3.16 -23.00 -6.27
C PHE A 655 -4.38 -22.79 -7.19
N ASN A 656 -4.80 -21.54 -7.35
CA ASN A 656 -5.88 -21.21 -8.29
C ASN A 656 -5.36 -21.38 -9.73
N VAL A 657 -5.88 -22.37 -10.46
CA VAL A 657 -5.47 -22.67 -11.84
C VAL A 657 -5.72 -21.50 -12.80
N ARG A 658 -6.67 -20.60 -12.49
CA ARG A 658 -6.98 -19.41 -13.31
C ARG A 658 -6.09 -18.20 -13.01
N ASP A 659 -5.49 -18.18 -11.84
CA ASP A 659 -4.65 -17.09 -11.35
C ASP A 659 -3.52 -17.68 -10.48
N PRO A 660 -2.54 -18.38 -11.10
CA PRO A 660 -1.42 -18.94 -10.39
C PRO A 660 -0.44 -17.83 -9.97
N PRO A 661 0.23 -17.95 -8.80
CA PRO A 661 1.24 -16.98 -8.38
C PRO A 661 2.39 -16.92 -9.41
N ALA A 662 3.11 -15.79 -9.50
CA ALA A 662 4.08 -15.57 -10.58
C ALA A 662 5.23 -16.60 -10.60
N ILE A 663 5.52 -17.23 -9.45
CA ILE A 663 6.46 -18.37 -9.34
C ILE A 663 6.01 -19.59 -10.17
N LEU A 664 4.70 -19.76 -10.44
CA LEU A 664 4.14 -20.83 -11.26
C LEU A 664 3.75 -20.39 -12.68
N SER A 665 3.76 -19.07 -12.97
CA SER A 665 3.36 -18.51 -14.26
C SER A 665 4.54 -18.22 -15.21
N TYR A 666 5.72 -18.77 -14.95
CA TYR A 666 6.90 -18.57 -15.79
C TYR A 666 6.89 -19.52 -16.99
N GLU A 667 7.01 -18.96 -18.20
CA GLU A 667 6.97 -19.72 -19.46
C GLU A 667 8.34 -19.70 -20.15
N PRO A 668 9.21 -20.73 -19.96
CA PRO A 668 10.56 -20.72 -20.52
C PRO A 668 10.58 -20.66 -22.05
N LYS A 669 9.58 -21.24 -22.73
CA LYS A 669 9.47 -21.26 -24.20
C LYS A 669 9.12 -19.90 -24.79
N ALA A 670 8.51 -19.00 -24.02
CA ALA A 670 8.16 -17.66 -24.48
C ALA A 670 9.36 -16.70 -24.52
N ILE A 671 10.51 -17.07 -23.93
CA ILE A 671 11.65 -16.15 -23.70
C ILE A 671 12.91 -16.72 -24.37
N SER A 672 13.39 -16.00 -25.40
CA SER A 672 14.68 -16.28 -26.04
C SER A 672 15.82 -16.01 -25.07
N LYS A 673 16.81 -16.91 -25.03
CA LYS A 673 18.04 -16.70 -24.26
C LYS A 673 18.84 -15.48 -24.73
N MET A 674 18.68 -15.11 -26.00
CA MET A 674 19.33 -13.94 -26.60
C MET A 674 18.60 -12.62 -26.30
N VAL A 675 17.51 -12.60 -25.53
CA VAL A 675 16.70 -11.37 -25.34
C VAL A 675 17.47 -10.20 -24.70
N LEU A 676 18.57 -10.49 -23.99
CA LEU A 676 19.44 -9.49 -23.34
C LEU A 676 20.67 -9.10 -24.17
N VAL A 677 20.87 -9.66 -25.35
CA VAL A 677 22.02 -9.37 -26.22
C VAL A 677 21.53 -8.93 -27.61
N SER A 678 22.36 -8.19 -28.34
CA SER A 678 21.99 -7.64 -29.65
C SER A 678 22.49 -8.50 -30.80
N GLU A 679 23.61 -9.20 -30.60
CA GLU A 679 24.31 -9.95 -31.64
C GLU A 679 24.56 -11.41 -31.20
N PRO A 680 24.57 -12.40 -32.11
CA PRO A 680 24.94 -13.77 -31.80
C PRO A 680 26.37 -13.93 -31.24
N ASP A 681 27.31 -13.07 -31.63
CA ASP A 681 28.71 -13.11 -31.18
C ASP A 681 28.90 -12.60 -29.74
N GLU A 682 27.88 -11.94 -29.16
CA GLU A 682 27.86 -11.53 -27.75
C GLU A 682 27.36 -12.65 -26.82
N PHE A 683 26.65 -13.64 -27.37
CA PHE A 683 25.94 -14.70 -26.65
C PHE A 683 26.84 -15.91 -26.31
#